data_AF-A0AAD6IEV2-F1
#
_entry.id   AF-A0AAD6IEV2-F1
#
_cell.length_a   1.000
_cell.length_b   1.000
_cell.length_c   1.000
_cell.angle_alpha   90.00
_cell.angle_beta   90.00
_cell.angle_gamma   90.00
#
_symmetry.space_group_name_H-M   'P 1'
#
loop_
_entity.id
_entity.type
_entity.pdbx_description
1 polymer ?
#
loop_
_entity_poly.entity_id
_entity_poly.type
_entity_poly.pdbx_seq_one_letter_code
_entity_poly.pdbx_strand_id
1 'polypeptide(L)'
;MFSWVVLSLWAITAKAVSPESLNSDISILIHNDLLETESPLASSGVLILDARPWNEATESCQKLGESLWGAYSDFNGIQSNLDYLVFQGKYARSQRFWTSTRKASTIDANGHINTASANTRLPVLCTQSAPHSNKTFQNTNSQWQVSVHSNNEHLTGFRDRFSFRFQGIRYAKVPPRWEYAQSYKGSGKKTSALNYSPECAQGSTGSEDCLFLNIWTPYLPNPSKIKKKNLKPVMLWIHGGAFTSGTGSDSTFDGTNLASRGDVVVVTINYRLGTLGFLALDNGKTNGNYGLADQTTALEWVRRNIHDFGGDPDRVTIFGQSAGAGSVRALLDSPKARGNFAAAIMQSNLGGLAYGTTYSKYYTIAQEMEVVGHAILTETNCTDAASRLECLRALPASTITTLSNSARYLVVDGVYLNRPELDLINPSSTANIPLMIGTMRDDGAAMIGYPTAGETIQTFLNKSGVPESIAPSHLFPVPSTANATLDIFNTTARIATDAIFRCVDEATAYAGMTNHIFPDIFYYEFNRSYQMPDWSPNAPVCDAPTTNGFPDGDPSQEYFKCHSGELYYVFGTILRQGLPLRDEFDLPFGQYVLDSWASFARSYNPTPDLGFLKARGYANTTRLAVEAGSWASYREKGQFRLLQWPPSMRDLVELEQCRALGLPLEYLV
;
A
#
# COMPACT_ATOMS: atom_id res chain seq x y z
N MET A 1 -10.79 25.85 -63.08
CA MET A 1 -10.78 26.59 -61.80
C MET A 1 -11.71 25.89 -60.83
N PHE A 2 -11.17 25.04 -59.94
CA PHE A 2 -11.83 24.65 -58.70
C PHE A 2 -10.71 24.51 -57.67
N SER A 3 -10.62 25.48 -56.76
CA SER A 3 -9.59 25.55 -55.73
C SER A 3 -10.13 24.87 -54.48
N TRP A 4 -9.49 23.78 -54.07
CA TRP A 4 -9.69 23.16 -52.77
C TRP A 4 -9.03 24.02 -51.70
N VAL A 5 -9.81 24.53 -50.74
CA VAL A 5 -9.28 25.11 -49.51
C VAL A 5 -9.16 23.99 -48.49
N VAL A 6 -7.92 23.55 -48.25
CA VAL A 6 -7.59 22.67 -47.14
C VAL A 6 -7.58 23.52 -45.87
N LEU A 7 -8.61 23.38 -45.05
CA LEU A 7 -8.61 23.88 -43.68
C LEU A 7 -7.74 22.94 -42.82
N SER A 8 -6.46 23.31 -42.70
CA SER A 8 -5.55 22.70 -41.74
C SER A 8 -5.99 23.09 -40.31
N LEU A 9 -6.73 22.21 -39.64
CA LEU A 9 -6.90 22.25 -38.19
C LEU A 9 -5.54 21.98 -37.54
N TRP A 10 -4.86 23.04 -37.14
CA TRP A 10 -3.75 22.95 -36.22
C TRP A 10 -4.32 22.48 -34.87
N ALA A 11 -4.16 21.18 -34.58
CA ALA A 11 -4.29 20.68 -33.22
C ALA A 11 -3.17 21.33 -32.40
N ILE A 12 -3.47 22.43 -31.72
CA ILE A 12 -2.62 22.95 -30.65
C ILE A 12 -2.58 21.84 -29.62
N THR A 13 -1.48 21.09 -29.55
CA THR A 13 -1.22 20.19 -28.43
C THR A 13 -1.17 21.04 -27.18
N ALA A 14 -2.29 21.14 -26.45
CA ALA A 14 -2.33 21.85 -25.18
C ALA A 14 -1.26 21.24 -24.28
N LYS A 15 -0.30 22.06 -23.84
CA LYS A 15 0.71 21.60 -22.89
C LYS A 15 -0.01 21.22 -21.59
N ALA A 16 0.32 20.05 -21.04
CA ALA A 16 -0.18 19.62 -19.73
C ALA A 16 0.09 20.72 -18.69
N VAL A 17 -0.91 20.98 -17.83
CA VAL A 17 -0.84 22.06 -16.84
C VAL A 17 0.10 21.66 -15.71
N SER A 18 0.98 22.57 -15.29
CA SER A 18 1.83 22.38 -14.10
C SER A 18 1.56 23.42 -13.02
N PRO A 19 1.86 23.12 -11.75
CA PRO A 19 1.88 24.11 -10.67
C PRO A 19 2.72 25.35 -11.02
N GLU A 20 3.86 25.15 -11.68
CA GLU A 20 4.73 26.23 -12.17
C GLU A 20 4.03 27.09 -13.23
N SER A 21 3.37 26.48 -14.21
CA SER A 21 2.65 27.20 -15.28
C SER A 21 1.47 28.03 -14.77
N LEU A 22 0.87 27.62 -13.64
CA LEU A 22 -0.19 28.37 -12.95
C LEU A 22 0.34 29.34 -11.89
N ASN A 23 1.66 29.31 -11.63
CA ASN A 23 2.30 29.97 -10.50
C ASN A 23 1.55 29.70 -9.17
N SER A 24 1.12 28.44 -8.99
CA SER A 24 0.15 28.03 -7.97
C SER A 24 0.44 26.64 -7.47
N ASP A 25 0.23 26.42 -6.19
CA ASP A 25 -0.16 25.11 -5.70
C ASP A 25 -1.48 24.65 -6.35
N ILE A 26 -1.67 23.34 -6.50
CA ILE A 26 -2.92 22.73 -6.96
C ILE A 26 -3.33 21.65 -5.96
N SER A 27 -4.48 21.79 -5.32
CA SER A 27 -5.05 20.76 -4.44
C SER A 27 -6.38 20.26 -4.98
N ILE A 28 -6.60 18.95 -4.96
CA ILE A 28 -7.92 18.35 -5.10
C ILE A 28 -8.52 18.26 -3.70
N LEU A 29 -9.69 18.86 -3.51
CA LEU A 29 -10.53 18.62 -2.33
C LEU A 29 -11.82 17.96 -2.77
N ILE A 30 -12.09 16.80 -2.20
CA ILE A 30 -13.30 16.05 -2.47
C ILE A 30 -13.70 15.26 -1.23
N HIS A 31 -15.01 15.16 -1.01
CA HIS A 31 -15.55 14.28 0.00
C HIS A 31 -15.53 12.84 -0.50
N ASN A 32 -14.43 12.13 -0.24
CA ASN A 32 -14.33 10.71 -0.56
C ASN A 32 -14.92 9.84 0.55
N ASP A 33 -16.15 9.38 0.36
CA ASP A 33 -16.89 8.45 1.22
C ASP A 33 -16.79 6.98 0.77
N LEU A 34 -15.89 6.67 -0.17
CA LEU A 34 -15.71 5.34 -0.78
C LEU A 34 -16.92 4.81 -1.55
N LEU A 35 -17.96 5.62 -1.82
CA LEU A 35 -19.10 5.26 -2.67
C LEU A 35 -18.86 5.55 -4.16
N GLU A 36 -17.66 6.03 -4.52
CA GLU A 36 -17.27 6.30 -5.90
C GLU A 36 -18.27 7.23 -6.63
N THR A 37 -18.89 6.77 -7.72
CA THR A 37 -19.90 7.51 -8.49
C THR A 37 -21.29 7.49 -7.85
N GLU A 38 -21.53 6.60 -6.88
CA GLU A 38 -22.82 6.47 -6.19
C GLU A 38 -22.95 7.45 -5.02
N SER A 39 -21.86 8.13 -4.65
CA SER A 39 -21.89 9.15 -3.60
C SER A 39 -22.89 10.26 -3.95
N PRO A 40 -23.75 10.70 -3.01
CA PRO A 40 -24.57 11.89 -3.20
C PRO A 40 -23.71 13.17 -3.33
N LEU A 41 -22.44 13.10 -2.95
CA LEU A 41 -21.45 14.17 -3.05
C LEU A 41 -20.46 13.95 -4.19
N ALA A 42 -20.70 12.98 -5.09
CA ALA A 42 -19.78 12.66 -6.18
C ALA A 42 -19.41 13.88 -7.05
N SER A 43 -20.31 14.87 -7.16
CA SER A 43 -20.10 16.08 -7.95
C SER A 43 -19.35 17.22 -7.25
N SER A 44 -19.10 17.12 -5.93
CA SER A 44 -18.70 18.26 -5.12
C SER A 44 -17.19 18.54 -5.04
N GLY A 45 -16.37 17.82 -5.81
CA GLY A 45 -14.93 18.07 -5.86
C GLY A 45 -14.59 19.49 -6.34
N VAL A 46 -13.55 20.08 -5.76
CA VAL A 46 -12.99 21.37 -6.20
C VAL A 46 -11.47 21.31 -6.31
N LEU A 47 -10.91 22.10 -7.24
CA LEU A 47 -9.48 22.40 -7.28
C LEU A 47 -9.22 23.73 -6.57
N ILE A 48 -8.21 23.76 -5.70
CA ILE A 48 -7.79 24.96 -4.97
C ILE A 48 -6.51 25.51 -5.58
N LEU A 49 -6.52 26.81 -5.90
CA LEU A 49 -5.36 27.55 -6.39
C LEU A 49 -5.02 28.75 -5.49
N ASP A 50 -3.77 29.16 -5.53
CA ASP A 50 -3.21 30.33 -4.83
C ASP A 50 -3.90 31.63 -5.23
N ALA A 51 -3.80 32.60 -4.31
CA ALA A 51 -4.49 33.87 -4.40
C ALA A 51 -4.10 34.72 -5.63
N ARG A 52 -5.12 35.11 -6.40
CA ARG A 52 -4.95 35.91 -7.62
C ARG A 52 -6.17 36.82 -7.89
N PRO A 53 -6.01 37.85 -8.74
CA PRO A 53 -7.13 38.64 -9.24
C PRO A 53 -8.19 37.80 -9.97
N TRP A 54 -9.42 38.30 -10.03
CA TRP A 54 -10.58 37.55 -10.54
C TRP A 54 -10.47 37.14 -12.01
N ASN A 55 -9.89 38.00 -12.86
CA ASN A 55 -9.64 37.70 -14.26
C ASN A 55 -8.64 36.53 -14.43
N GLU A 56 -7.54 36.55 -13.68
CA GLU A 56 -6.56 35.46 -13.65
C GLU A 56 -7.16 34.16 -13.08
N ALA A 57 -8.09 34.27 -12.12
CA ALA A 57 -8.78 33.12 -11.53
C ALA A 57 -9.57 32.32 -12.57
N THR A 58 -10.35 33.02 -13.41
CA THR A 58 -11.13 32.38 -14.49
C THR A 58 -10.22 31.70 -15.50
N GLU A 59 -9.15 32.38 -15.95
CA GLU A 59 -8.17 31.82 -16.89
C GLU A 59 -7.47 30.58 -16.31
N SER A 60 -7.15 30.60 -15.02
CA SER A 60 -6.46 29.50 -14.36
C SER A 60 -7.31 28.23 -14.29
N CYS A 61 -8.61 28.36 -13.98
CA CYS A 61 -9.53 27.22 -14.06
C CYS A 61 -9.67 26.72 -15.50
N GLN A 62 -9.78 27.61 -16.49
CA GLN A 62 -9.89 27.22 -17.90
C GLN A 62 -8.66 26.47 -18.40
N LYS A 63 -7.46 26.87 -17.97
CA LYS A 63 -6.21 26.12 -18.27
C LYS A 63 -6.29 24.68 -17.78
N LEU A 64 -6.88 24.46 -16.61
CA LEU A 64 -7.10 23.14 -16.03
C LEU A 64 -8.23 22.34 -16.72
N GLY A 65 -8.92 22.91 -17.72
CA GLY A 65 -10.12 22.30 -18.30
C GLY A 65 -11.36 22.44 -17.41
N GLU A 66 -11.36 23.43 -16.50
CA GLU A 66 -12.39 23.62 -15.49
C GLU A 66 -13.01 25.03 -15.55
N SER A 67 -14.06 25.23 -14.76
CA SER A 67 -14.70 26.54 -14.56
C SER A 67 -14.63 26.95 -13.08
N LEU A 68 -14.99 28.19 -12.76
CA LEU A 68 -15.18 28.57 -11.35
C LEU A 68 -16.39 27.84 -10.78
N TRP A 69 -16.26 27.30 -9.56
CA TRP A 69 -17.20 26.34 -8.96
C TRP A 69 -18.67 26.83 -8.89
N GLY A 70 -18.91 28.09 -8.56
CA GLY A 70 -20.25 28.65 -8.27
C GLY A 70 -21.12 28.97 -9.49
N ALA A 71 -20.81 28.48 -10.69
CA ALA A 71 -21.67 28.70 -11.85
C ALA A 71 -22.99 27.93 -11.77
N TYR A 72 -23.02 26.77 -11.09
CA TYR A 72 -24.18 25.84 -11.04
C TYR A 72 -24.22 24.94 -9.77
N SER A 73 -23.50 25.27 -8.69
CA SER A 73 -23.27 24.36 -7.56
C SER A 73 -23.79 24.90 -6.21
N ASP A 74 -24.19 23.99 -5.31
CA ASP A 74 -24.70 24.28 -3.94
C ASP A 74 -23.58 24.20 -2.88
N PHE A 75 -23.55 25.15 -1.94
CA PHE A 75 -22.56 25.21 -0.86
C PHE A 75 -22.49 23.94 -0.02
N ASN A 76 -23.65 23.33 0.25
CA ASN A 76 -23.72 22.10 1.06
C ASN A 76 -22.84 20.98 0.49
N GLY A 77 -22.67 20.93 -0.83
CA GLY A 77 -21.81 19.95 -1.48
C GLY A 77 -20.33 20.11 -1.11
N ILE A 78 -19.84 21.34 -0.91
CA ILE A 78 -18.42 21.64 -0.67
C ILE A 78 -18.09 22.04 0.77
N GLN A 79 -19.08 22.08 1.65
CA GLN A 79 -18.89 22.55 3.03
C GLN A 79 -17.74 21.83 3.73
N SER A 80 -17.72 20.49 3.70
CA SER A 80 -16.63 19.68 4.27
C SER A 80 -15.27 19.97 3.63
N ASN A 81 -15.21 20.32 2.35
CA ASN A 81 -13.95 20.70 1.70
C ASN A 81 -13.40 22.01 2.29
N LEU A 82 -14.27 22.98 2.57
CA LEU A 82 -13.87 24.27 3.15
C LEU A 82 -13.61 24.17 4.66
N ASP A 83 -14.40 23.39 5.40
CA ASP A 83 -14.15 23.12 6.82
C ASP A 83 -12.81 22.41 7.01
N TYR A 84 -12.46 21.50 6.10
CA TYR A 84 -11.17 20.85 6.10
C TYR A 84 -9.99 21.80 5.88
N LEU A 85 -10.13 22.78 4.98
CA LEU A 85 -9.13 23.83 4.78
C LEU A 85 -8.91 24.68 6.03
N VAL A 86 -9.98 24.95 6.77
CA VAL A 86 -9.92 25.64 8.08
C VAL A 86 -9.23 24.76 9.12
N PHE A 87 -9.58 23.47 9.19
CA PHE A 87 -8.95 22.50 10.10
C PHE A 87 -7.44 22.38 9.88
N GLN A 88 -7.00 22.36 8.62
CA GLN A 88 -5.57 22.35 8.27
C GLN A 88 -4.83 23.63 8.71
N GLY A 89 -5.53 24.66 9.21
CA GLY A 89 -4.95 25.96 9.55
C GLY A 89 -4.43 26.72 8.32
N LYS A 90 -4.83 26.32 7.11
CA LYS A 90 -4.43 27.01 5.87
C LYS A 90 -5.16 28.33 5.70
N TYR A 91 -6.41 28.39 6.15
CA TYR A 91 -7.30 29.54 5.99
C TYR A 91 -8.15 29.76 7.24
N ALA A 92 -8.46 31.02 7.56
CA ALA A 92 -9.47 31.35 8.56
C ALA A 92 -10.89 31.09 8.00
N ARG A 93 -11.91 30.93 8.87
CA ARG A 93 -13.31 30.77 8.41
C ARG A 93 -13.81 31.94 7.54
N SER A 94 -13.31 33.15 7.80
CA SER A 94 -13.62 34.36 7.02
C SER A 94 -12.86 34.45 5.68
N GLN A 95 -11.97 33.50 5.38
CA GLN A 95 -11.29 33.47 4.09
C GLN A 95 -12.31 33.37 2.97
N ARG A 96 -12.20 34.28 2.00
CA ARG A 96 -13.04 34.30 0.81
C ARG A 96 -12.31 33.65 -0.36
N PHE A 97 -13.05 32.93 -1.20
CA PHE A 97 -12.54 32.29 -2.41
C PHE A 97 -13.35 32.73 -3.63
N TRP A 98 -12.69 32.85 -4.79
CA TRP A 98 -13.38 33.17 -6.04
C TRP A 98 -14.27 32.02 -6.51
N THR A 99 -15.52 32.31 -6.91
CA THR A 99 -16.51 31.28 -7.29
C THR A 99 -17.34 31.54 -8.55
N SER A 100 -17.38 32.73 -9.14
CA SER A 100 -18.25 32.98 -10.32
C SER A 100 -17.52 33.65 -11.48
N THR A 101 -17.88 33.28 -12.71
CA THR A 101 -17.41 33.91 -13.96
C THR A 101 -18.32 35.07 -14.43
N ARG A 102 -19.53 35.20 -13.88
CA ARG A 102 -20.48 36.24 -14.30
C ARG A 102 -20.24 37.58 -13.60
N LYS A 103 -19.80 37.53 -12.34
CA LYS A 103 -19.45 38.66 -11.49
C LYS A 103 -18.32 38.23 -10.55
N ALA A 104 -17.56 39.19 -10.04
CA ALA A 104 -16.52 38.98 -9.02
C ALA A 104 -17.15 38.59 -7.66
N SER A 105 -17.77 37.41 -7.63
CA SER A 105 -18.41 36.81 -6.46
C SER A 105 -17.47 35.85 -5.77
N THR A 106 -17.62 35.77 -4.45
CA THR A 106 -16.82 34.90 -3.60
C THR A 106 -17.69 34.15 -2.62
N ILE A 107 -17.18 33.05 -2.09
CA ILE A 107 -17.75 32.34 -0.94
C ILE A 107 -16.75 32.32 0.22
N ASP A 108 -17.22 32.35 1.46
CA ASP A 108 -16.41 32.04 2.64
C ASP A 108 -16.70 30.62 3.17
N ALA A 109 -15.97 30.16 4.19
CA ALA A 109 -16.18 28.81 4.74
C ALA A 109 -17.51 28.67 5.53
N ASN A 110 -18.26 29.75 5.71
CA ASN A 110 -19.60 29.73 6.31
C ASN A 110 -20.71 29.73 5.25
N GLY A 111 -20.34 29.73 3.96
CA GLY A 111 -21.28 29.74 2.84
C GLY A 111 -21.79 31.12 2.46
N HIS A 112 -21.24 32.21 3.01
CA HIS A 112 -21.70 33.55 2.66
C HIS A 112 -21.17 33.97 1.30
N ILE A 113 -22.10 34.22 0.38
CA ILE A 113 -21.79 34.80 -0.93
C ILE A 113 -21.62 36.31 -0.81
N ASN A 114 -20.47 36.80 -1.27
CA ASN A 114 -20.10 38.21 -1.24
C ASN A 114 -19.60 38.67 -2.60
N THR A 115 -19.52 39.98 -2.81
CA THR A 115 -18.82 40.58 -3.97
C THR A 115 -17.49 41.18 -3.53
N ALA A 116 -16.50 41.21 -4.42
CA ALA A 116 -15.22 41.86 -4.19
C ALA A 116 -14.78 42.65 -5.42
N SER A 117 -13.85 43.58 -5.22
CA SER A 117 -13.12 44.20 -6.33
C SER A 117 -12.40 43.12 -7.15
N ALA A 118 -12.48 43.20 -8.47
CA ALA A 118 -11.82 42.24 -9.37
C ALA A 118 -10.29 42.18 -9.17
N ASN A 119 -9.70 43.25 -8.63
CA ASN A 119 -8.26 43.35 -8.35
C ASN A 119 -7.85 42.72 -7.01
N THR A 120 -8.80 42.35 -6.15
CA THR A 120 -8.51 41.66 -4.89
C THR A 120 -7.84 40.31 -5.19
N ARG A 121 -6.78 39.96 -4.46
CA ARG A 121 -6.14 38.64 -4.59
C ARG A 121 -6.78 37.67 -3.61
N LEU A 122 -7.54 36.71 -4.12
CA LEU A 122 -8.18 35.66 -3.32
C LEU A 122 -7.86 34.28 -3.90
N PRO A 123 -7.76 33.24 -3.06
CA PRO A 123 -7.65 31.86 -3.53
C PRO A 123 -8.85 31.49 -4.40
N VAL A 124 -8.66 30.50 -5.28
CA VAL A 124 -9.63 30.16 -6.33
C VAL A 124 -10.24 28.79 -6.08
N LEU A 125 -11.56 28.66 -6.22
CA LEU A 125 -12.25 27.36 -6.32
C LEU A 125 -12.61 27.10 -7.78
N CYS A 126 -11.93 26.15 -8.40
CA CYS A 126 -12.37 25.60 -9.69
C CYS A 126 -13.23 24.36 -9.47
N THR A 127 -14.11 24.05 -10.40
CA THR A 127 -14.72 22.73 -10.52
C THR A 127 -13.63 21.66 -10.64
N GLN A 128 -13.95 20.43 -10.26
CA GLN A 128 -13.12 19.25 -10.51
C GLN A 128 -13.99 18.23 -11.24
N SER A 129 -14.07 18.32 -12.57
CA SER A 129 -14.94 17.52 -13.43
C SER A 129 -14.25 16.33 -14.09
N ALA A 130 -13.01 15.99 -13.70
CA ALA A 130 -12.33 14.81 -14.21
C ALA A 130 -13.14 13.55 -13.86
N PRO A 131 -13.18 12.56 -14.77
CA PRO A 131 -13.97 11.35 -14.57
C PRO A 131 -13.38 10.49 -13.45
N HIS A 132 -14.23 9.66 -12.86
CA HIS A 132 -13.80 8.63 -11.92
C HIS A 132 -13.02 7.55 -12.67
N SER A 133 -11.91 7.09 -12.10
CA SER A 133 -11.25 5.87 -12.56
C SER A 133 -11.74 4.66 -11.77
N ASN A 134 -11.61 3.47 -12.33
CA ASN A 134 -11.87 2.20 -11.65
C ASN A 134 -10.86 1.13 -12.12
N LYS A 135 -11.07 -0.15 -11.77
CA LYS A 135 -10.20 -1.27 -12.18
C LYS A 135 -9.90 -1.31 -13.68
N THR A 136 -10.85 -0.96 -14.55
CA THR A 136 -10.75 -1.14 -16.01
C THR A 136 -10.75 0.16 -16.81
N PHE A 137 -10.99 1.31 -16.17
CA PHE A 137 -11.13 2.59 -16.85
C PHE A 137 -10.31 3.71 -16.18
N GLN A 138 -9.55 4.44 -16.99
CA GLN A 138 -8.93 5.72 -16.64
C GLN A 138 -8.92 6.65 -17.86
N ASN A 139 -9.06 7.96 -17.65
CA ASN A 139 -9.08 8.95 -18.73
C ASN A 139 -7.79 9.79 -18.71
N THR A 140 -6.89 9.50 -19.65
CA THR A 140 -5.58 10.17 -19.78
C THR A 140 -5.57 11.25 -20.87
N ASN A 141 -6.75 11.71 -21.34
CA ASN A 141 -6.87 12.76 -22.34
C ASN A 141 -6.15 14.04 -21.91
N SER A 142 -5.63 14.80 -22.86
CA SER A 142 -4.81 16.01 -22.62
C SER A 142 -5.44 17.04 -21.69
N GLN A 143 -6.77 17.15 -21.66
CA GLN A 143 -7.50 18.05 -20.75
C GLN A 143 -7.31 17.73 -19.25
N TRP A 144 -7.02 16.47 -18.91
CA TRP A 144 -6.80 16.02 -17.54
C TRP A 144 -5.32 15.84 -17.19
N GLN A 145 -4.43 16.06 -18.17
CA GLN A 145 -3.00 15.88 -17.96
C GLN A 145 -2.40 17.00 -17.12
N VAL A 146 -1.54 16.60 -16.20
CA VAL A 146 -0.73 17.51 -15.38
C VAL A 146 0.74 17.22 -15.55
N SER A 147 1.59 18.21 -15.36
CA SER A 147 3.05 18.03 -15.42
C SER A 147 3.73 18.44 -14.13
N VAL A 148 4.68 17.61 -13.69
CA VAL A 148 5.57 17.85 -12.54
C VAL A 148 7.01 17.75 -13.02
N HIS A 149 7.84 18.73 -12.67
CA HIS A 149 9.28 18.64 -12.88
C HIS A 149 9.90 17.98 -11.64
N SER A 150 10.45 16.78 -11.81
CA SER A 150 11.07 16.02 -10.72
C SER A 150 12.17 15.11 -11.25
N ASN A 151 13.19 14.83 -10.44
CA ASN A 151 14.32 13.99 -10.81
C ASN A 151 14.98 14.35 -12.17
N ASN A 152 15.05 15.64 -12.53
CA ASN A 152 15.53 16.10 -13.84
C ASN A 152 14.68 15.61 -15.03
N GLU A 153 13.37 15.45 -14.86
CA GLU A 153 12.41 15.12 -15.92
C GLU A 153 11.13 15.95 -15.78
N HIS A 154 10.48 16.22 -16.91
CA HIS A 154 9.12 16.75 -16.94
C HIS A 154 8.14 15.59 -17.08
N LEU A 155 7.65 15.09 -15.96
CA LEU A 155 6.74 13.95 -15.90
C LEU A 155 5.32 14.43 -16.20
N THR A 156 4.67 13.83 -17.19
CA THR A 156 3.25 14.08 -17.52
C THR A 156 2.40 12.99 -16.91
N GLY A 157 1.71 13.31 -15.82
CA GLY A 157 0.65 12.48 -15.23
C GLY A 157 -0.73 12.97 -15.64
N PHE A 158 -1.76 12.54 -14.92
CA PHE A 158 -3.13 12.97 -15.11
C PHE A 158 -3.85 13.09 -13.77
N ARG A 159 -4.97 13.79 -13.73
CA ARG A 159 -5.89 13.77 -12.59
C ARG A 159 -7.13 12.98 -12.95
N ASP A 160 -7.60 12.18 -12.01
CA ASP A 160 -8.98 11.71 -12.01
C ASP A 160 -9.81 12.59 -11.07
N ARG A 161 -11.01 12.12 -10.71
CA ARG A 161 -11.88 12.81 -9.77
C ARG A 161 -11.25 13.02 -8.38
N PHE A 162 -10.46 12.06 -7.89
CA PHE A 162 -10.03 11.98 -6.50
C PHE A 162 -8.56 12.34 -6.26
N SER A 163 -7.69 12.15 -7.25
CA SER A 163 -6.24 12.25 -7.09
C SER A 163 -5.52 12.65 -8.38
N PHE A 164 -4.31 13.19 -8.23
CA PHE A 164 -3.30 13.23 -9.29
C PHE A 164 -2.55 11.91 -9.30
N ARG A 165 -2.32 11.37 -10.51
CA ARG A 165 -1.74 10.05 -10.75
C ARG A 165 -0.55 10.15 -11.69
N PHE A 166 0.54 9.53 -11.29
CA PHE A 166 1.76 9.39 -12.09
C PHE A 166 2.17 7.92 -12.06
N GLN A 167 1.99 7.24 -13.18
CA GLN A 167 2.19 5.80 -13.31
C GLN A 167 3.48 5.52 -14.09
N GLY A 168 4.24 4.50 -13.69
CA GLY A 168 5.42 4.06 -14.43
C GLY A 168 6.61 5.01 -14.36
N ILE A 169 6.85 5.68 -13.22
CA ILE A 169 8.03 6.53 -13.04
C ILE A 169 9.24 5.65 -12.75
N ARG A 170 10.30 5.77 -13.57
CA ARG A 170 11.54 5.02 -13.36
C ARG A 170 12.29 5.54 -12.13
N TYR A 171 12.57 4.65 -11.17
CA TYR A 171 13.37 5.00 -9.99
C TYR A 171 14.82 4.49 -10.06
N ALA A 172 15.07 3.45 -10.85
CA ALA A 172 16.39 2.87 -11.04
C ALA A 172 16.70 2.59 -12.53
N LYS A 173 17.99 2.63 -12.87
CA LYS A 173 18.48 2.14 -14.17
C LYS A 173 18.17 0.65 -14.28
N VAL A 174 18.03 0.14 -15.51
CA VAL A 174 17.99 -1.32 -15.74
C VAL A 174 19.34 -1.89 -15.30
N PRO A 175 19.40 -2.67 -14.22
CA PRO A 175 20.65 -3.24 -13.76
C PRO A 175 21.00 -4.44 -14.66
N PRO A 176 22.30 -4.72 -14.90
CA PRO A 176 22.69 -6.04 -15.34
C PRO A 176 22.17 -7.09 -14.36
N ARG A 177 21.93 -8.32 -14.83
CA ARG A 177 21.46 -9.39 -13.95
C ARG A 177 22.42 -9.61 -12.78
N TRP A 178 21.80 -9.72 -11.61
CA TRP A 178 22.45 -9.93 -10.31
C TRP A 178 23.49 -8.87 -9.95
N GLU A 179 23.15 -7.62 -10.25
CA GLU A 179 23.81 -6.43 -9.73
C GLU A 179 22.80 -5.55 -8.97
N TYR A 180 23.28 -4.84 -7.95
CA TYR A 180 22.44 -3.92 -7.19
C TYR A 180 21.97 -2.76 -8.06
N ALA A 181 20.71 -2.37 -7.90
CA ALA A 181 20.14 -1.26 -8.65
C ALA A 181 20.88 0.05 -8.35
N GLN A 182 21.04 0.86 -9.39
CA GLN A 182 21.53 2.23 -9.26
C GLN A 182 20.38 3.19 -9.50
N SER A 183 20.31 4.22 -8.66
CA SER A 183 19.36 5.32 -8.80
C SER A 183 19.37 5.89 -10.21
N TYR A 184 18.18 6.06 -10.78
CA TYR A 184 17.99 6.69 -12.08
C TYR A 184 18.03 8.20 -11.94
N LYS A 185 18.91 8.86 -12.71
CA LYS A 185 18.86 10.30 -12.93
C LYS A 185 18.08 10.55 -14.21
N GLY A 186 17.04 11.38 -14.12
CA GLY A 186 16.18 11.69 -15.25
C GLY A 186 16.91 12.28 -16.44
N SER A 187 16.33 12.04 -17.62
CA SER A 187 16.92 12.32 -18.93
C SER A 187 16.93 13.80 -19.34
N GLY A 188 16.34 14.71 -18.56
CA GLY A 188 16.11 16.11 -18.92
C GLY A 188 14.93 16.31 -19.89
N LYS A 189 14.22 15.24 -20.24
CA LYS A 189 13.17 15.25 -21.27
C LYS A 189 11.77 15.22 -20.64
N LYS A 190 10.77 15.40 -21.51
CA LYS A 190 9.38 15.10 -21.17
C LYS A 190 9.19 13.59 -21.17
N THR A 191 8.66 13.05 -20.09
CA THR A 191 8.44 11.62 -19.88
C THR A 191 6.97 11.40 -19.56
N SER A 192 6.34 10.43 -20.22
CA SER A 192 4.95 10.07 -19.94
C SER A 192 4.88 9.25 -18.66
N ALA A 193 4.00 9.65 -17.75
CA ALA A 193 3.61 8.91 -16.55
C ALA A 193 2.10 8.62 -16.56
N LEU A 194 1.55 8.35 -17.74
CA LEU A 194 0.12 8.15 -17.98
C LEU A 194 -0.35 6.70 -17.90
N ASN A 195 0.58 5.74 -17.93
CA ASN A 195 0.29 4.32 -17.91
C ASN A 195 1.28 3.61 -17.00
N TYR A 196 0.84 2.51 -16.39
CA TYR A 196 1.74 1.60 -15.71
C TYR A 196 2.83 1.10 -16.66
N SER A 197 4.04 0.98 -16.13
CA SER A 197 5.15 0.34 -16.83
C SER A 197 5.15 -1.18 -16.57
N PRO A 198 5.91 -1.97 -17.34
CA PRO A 198 5.92 -3.42 -17.19
C PRO A 198 6.17 -3.88 -15.75
N GLU A 199 5.46 -4.92 -15.34
CA GLU A 199 5.78 -5.70 -14.14
C GLU A 199 7.15 -6.38 -14.29
N CYS A 200 7.77 -6.73 -13.16
CA CYS A 200 9.01 -7.50 -13.20
C CYS A 200 8.75 -8.92 -13.71
N ALA A 201 9.73 -9.43 -14.46
CA ALA A 201 9.66 -10.76 -15.06
C ALA A 201 9.36 -11.82 -13.98
N GLN A 202 8.27 -12.57 -14.22
CA GLN A 202 7.73 -13.58 -13.30
C GLN A 202 6.91 -14.59 -14.11
N GLY A 203 7.06 -15.89 -13.82
CA GLY A 203 6.47 -16.93 -14.69
C GLY A 203 6.86 -16.72 -16.15
N SER A 204 5.88 -16.61 -17.05
CA SER A 204 6.08 -16.34 -18.48
C SER A 204 5.80 -14.89 -18.91
N THR A 205 5.52 -13.98 -17.96
CA THR A 205 5.15 -12.58 -18.23
C THR A 205 6.17 -11.58 -17.65
N GLY A 206 5.95 -10.29 -17.90
CA GLY A 206 6.77 -9.20 -17.38
C GLY A 206 8.03 -8.89 -18.18
N SER A 207 8.89 -8.05 -17.60
CA SER A 207 10.11 -7.51 -18.21
C SER A 207 11.24 -7.42 -17.18
N GLU A 208 12.50 -7.50 -17.62
CA GLU A 208 13.66 -7.18 -16.77
C GLU A 208 13.85 -5.66 -16.61
N ASP A 209 13.39 -4.87 -17.59
CA ASP A 209 13.21 -3.44 -17.42
C ASP A 209 11.86 -3.19 -16.72
N CYS A 210 11.89 -3.20 -15.38
CA CYS A 210 10.69 -3.15 -14.55
C CYS A 210 10.78 -2.26 -13.29
N LEU A 211 11.91 -1.59 -13.04
CA LEU A 211 12.13 -0.81 -11.83
C LEU A 211 11.44 0.57 -11.89
N PHE A 212 10.12 0.52 -11.75
CA PHE A 212 9.20 1.65 -11.80
C PHE A 212 8.37 1.75 -10.51
N LEU A 213 7.88 2.96 -10.26
CA LEU A 213 6.95 3.28 -9.18
C LEU A 213 5.76 4.08 -9.69
N ASN A 214 4.69 4.08 -8.90
CA ASN A 214 3.46 4.82 -9.17
C ASN A 214 3.14 5.74 -7.98
N ILE A 215 2.56 6.91 -8.26
CA ILE A 215 2.25 7.92 -7.23
C ILE A 215 0.80 8.37 -7.37
N TRP A 216 0.08 8.39 -6.25
CA TRP A 216 -1.21 9.05 -6.08
C TRP A 216 -1.08 10.15 -5.03
N THR A 217 -1.53 11.36 -5.36
CA THR A 217 -1.45 12.51 -4.44
C THR A 217 -2.67 13.43 -4.56
N PRO A 218 -3.18 13.99 -3.45
CA PRO A 218 -4.23 15.02 -3.49
C PRO A 218 -3.67 16.43 -3.74
N TYR A 219 -2.35 16.62 -3.77
CA TYR A 219 -1.71 17.94 -3.74
C TYR A 219 -0.44 17.99 -4.58
N LEU A 220 -0.36 18.98 -5.47
CA LEU A 220 0.84 19.32 -6.23
C LEU A 220 1.32 20.73 -5.85
N PRO A 221 2.50 20.87 -5.22
CA PRO A 221 3.02 22.17 -4.83
C PRO A 221 3.65 22.90 -6.02
N ASN A 222 3.67 24.23 -5.96
CA ASN A 222 4.53 25.02 -6.82
C ASN A 222 6.00 24.80 -6.41
N PRO A 223 6.88 24.35 -7.32
CA PRO A 223 8.27 24.02 -6.98
C PRO A 223 9.04 25.22 -6.42
N SER A 224 8.68 26.45 -6.80
CA SER A 224 9.32 27.67 -6.28
C SER A 224 8.83 28.09 -4.89
N LYS A 225 7.81 27.43 -4.32
CA LYS A 225 7.12 27.83 -3.09
C LYS A 225 6.82 26.67 -2.14
N ILE A 226 7.51 25.54 -2.27
CA ILE A 226 7.28 24.36 -1.43
C ILE A 226 7.43 24.73 0.05
N LYS A 227 6.37 24.49 0.84
CA LYS A 227 6.37 24.68 2.29
C LYS A 227 6.22 23.34 2.98
N LYS A 228 7.19 22.96 3.82
CA LYS A 228 7.18 21.68 4.54
C LYS A 228 5.86 21.38 5.25
N LYS A 229 5.28 22.39 5.92
CA LYS A 229 3.98 22.25 6.63
C LYS A 229 2.78 21.88 5.75
N ASN A 230 2.88 22.08 4.42
CA ASN A 230 1.83 21.73 3.47
C ASN A 230 2.00 20.31 2.90
N LEU A 231 3.21 19.73 3.04
CA LEU A 231 3.53 18.41 2.53
C LEU A 231 2.81 17.32 3.33
N LYS A 232 2.43 16.24 2.65
CA LYS A 232 1.62 15.14 3.18
C LYS A 232 2.50 13.96 3.58
N PRO A 233 2.16 13.17 4.62
CA PRO A 233 2.90 11.94 4.86
C PRO A 233 2.84 11.03 3.64
N VAL A 234 3.88 10.21 3.48
CA VAL A 234 4.03 9.30 2.35
C VAL A 234 3.86 7.87 2.84
N MET A 235 3.00 7.10 2.17
CA MET A 235 2.85 5.67 2.40
C MET A 235 3.45 4.91 1.21
N LEU A 236 4.58 4.22 1.44
CA LEU A 236 5.30 3.44 0.44
C LEU A 236 4.94 1.96 0.55
N TRP A 237 4.15 1.47 -0.41
CA TRP A 237 3.67 0.10 -0.48
C TRP A 237 4.69 -0.84 -1.11
N ILE A 238 4.95 -1.95 -0.42
CA ILE A 238 5.77 -3.08 -0.89
C ILE A 238 4.85 -4.30 -1.01
N HIS A 239 4.59 -4.73 -2.24
CA HIS A 239 3.67 -5.84 -2.49
C HIS A 239 4.23 -7.19 -2.01
N GLY A 240 3.31 -8.10 -1.66
CA GLY A 240 3.60 -9.51 -1.37
C GLY A 240 3.81 -10.36 -2.63
N GLY A 241 3.54 -11.67 -2.52
CA GLY A 241 3.72 -12.63 -3.63
C GLY A 241 4.93 -13.55 -3.47
N ALA A 242 5.24 -13.94 -2.22
CA ALA A 242 6.29 -14.92 -1.88
C ALA A 242 7.70 -14.58 -2.39
N PHE A 243 7.98 -13.31 -2.69
CA PHE A 243 9.15 -12.84 -3.44
C PHE A 243 9.27 -13.35 -4.87
N THR A 244 8.28 -14.06 -5.41
CA THR A 244 8.30 -14.68 -6.74
C THR A 244 7.33 -14.04 -7.73
N SER A 245 6.31 -13.33 -7.24
CA SER A 245 5.27 -12.71 -8.05
C SER A 245 4.77 -11.40 -7.44
N GLY A 246 3.92 -10.68 -8.18
CA GLY A 246 3.29 -9.44 -7.78
C GLY A 246 3.79 -8.23 -8.57
N THR A 247 3.10 -7.10 -8.40
CA THR A 247 3.39 -5.86 -9.11
C THR A 247 2.83 -4.66 -8.36
N GLY A 248 3.57 -3.54 -8.32
CA GLY A 248 3.09 -2.26 -7.79
C GLY A 248 1.89 -1.69 -8.58
N SER A 249 1.50 -2.29 -9.69
CA SER A 249 0.41 -1.83 -10.56
C SER A 249 -0.91 -2.58 -10.35
N ASP A 250 -0.98 -3.51 -9.39
CA ASP A 250 -2.20 -4.26 -9.07
C ASP A 250 -3.33 -3.32 -8.63
N SER A 251 -4.52 -3.49 -9.20
CA SER A 251 -5.67 -2.65 -8.92
C SER A 251 -6.23 -2.83 -7.51
N THR A 252 -5.94 -3.96 -6.85
CA THR A 252 -6.32 -4.24 -5.45
C THR A 252 -5.86 -3.14 -4.51
N PHE A 253 -4.65 -2.64 -4.73
CA PHE A 253 -4.02 -1.59 -3.94
C PHE A 253 -3.83 -0.29 -4.72
N ASP A 254 -4.79 0.03 -5.60
CA ASP A 254 -4.86 1.36 -6.22
C ASP A 254 -4.93 2.44 -5.13
N GLY A 255 -3.94 3.35 -5.13
CA GLY A 255 -3.74 4.32 -4.06
C GLY A 255 -4.73 5.49 -4.04
N THR A 256 -5.70 5.56 -4.96
CA THR A 256 -6.56 6.73 -5.12
C THR A 256 -7.37 7.05 -3.86
N ASN A 257 -8.02 6.03 -3.29
CA ASN A 257 -8.89 6.21 -2.14
C ASN A 257 -8.07 6.52 -0.88
N LEU A 258 -6.98 5.79 -0.66
CA LEU A 258 -6.06 6.05 0.45
C LEU A 258 -5.44 7.45 0.37
N ALA A 259 -5.02 7.92 -0.82
CA ALA A 259 -4.45 9.25 -1.00
C ALA A 259 -5.48 10.37 -0.75
N SER A 260 -6.67 10.25 -1.37
CA SER A 260 -7.70 11.27 -1.31
C SER A 260 -8.36 11.34 0.06
N ARG A 261 -8.89 10.21 0.56
CA ARG A 261 -9.57 10.12 1.86
C ARG A 261 -8.59 10.30 3.02
N GLY A 262 -7.45 9.63 2.95
CA GLY A 262 -6.43 9.65 3.99
C GLY A 262 -5.57 10.92 4.05
N ASP A 263 -5.65 11.80 3.04
CA ASP A 263 -4.76 12.98 2.92
C ASP A 263 -3.27 12.62 3.03
N VAL A 264 -2.86 11.60 2.28
CA VAL A 264 -1.48 11.10 2.19
C VAL A 264 -1.03 11.02 0.73
N VAL A 265 0.27 10.94 0.49
CA VAL A 265 0.81 10.50 -0.81
C VAL A 265 1.01 9.00 -0.75
N VAL A 266 0.47 8.26 -1.72
CA VAL A 266 0.68 6.81 -1.83
C VAL A 266 1.66 6.54 -2.94
N VAL A 267 2.66 5.70 -2.66
CA VAL A 267 3.64 5.24 -3.62
C VAL A 267 3.62 3.71 -3.65
N THR A 268 3.52 3.11 -4.83
CA THR A 268 3.67 1.66 -5.01
C THR A 268 4.88 1.40 -5.91
N ILE A 269 5.58 0.29 -5.69
CA ILE A 269 6.83 -0.03 -6.41
C ILE A 269 6.80 -1.43 -7.00
N ASN A 270 7.47 -1.59 -8.13
CA ASN A 270 7.96 -2.89 -8.60
C ASN A 270 9.38 -3.12 -8.05
N TYR A 271 9.73 -4.36 -7.74
CA TYR A 271 11.08 -4.80 -7.40
C TYR A 271 11.35 -6.16 -8.05
N ARG A 272 12.62 -6.54 -8.30
CA ARG A 272 12.93 -7.82 -8.93
C ARG A 272 12.50 -9.01 -8.05
N LEU A 273 12.02 -10.07 -8.70
CA LEU A 273 11.40 -11.24 -8.09
C LEU A 273 12.13 -12.54 -8.45
N GLY A 274 11.89 -13.58 -7.65
CA GLY A 274 12.41 -14.93 -7.81
C GLY A 274 13.91 -14.95 -8.04
N THR A 275 14.37 -15.90 -8.84
CA THR A 275 15.79 -16.09 -9.12
C THR A 275 16.47 -14.84 -9.71
N LEU A 276 15.74 -13.96 -10.41
CA LEU A 276 16.30 -12.68 -10.90
C LEU A 276 16.49 -11.64 -9.78
N GLY A 277 15.69 -11.71 -8.72
CA GLY A 277 15.72 -10.80 -7.58
C GLY A 277 16.56 -11.27 -6.40
N PHE A 278 16.74 -12.57 -6.20
CA PHE A 278 17.25 -13.06 -4.91
C PHE A 278 18.41 -14.06 -4.99
N LEU A 279 18.76 -14.59 -6.17
CA LEU A 279 19.85 -15.57 -6.30
C LEU A 279 21.18 -15.09 -5.72
N ALA A 280 21.73 -15.83 -4.75
CA ALA A 280 23.14 -15.77 -4.40
C ALA A 280 23.93 -16.94 -5.02
N LEU A 281 25.20 -16.69 -5.33
CA LEU A 281 26.19 -17.71 -5.69
C LEU A 281 27.40 -17.54 -4.77
N ASP A 282 28.05 -18.64 -4.42
CA ASP A 282 29.27 -18.72 -3.60
C ASP A 282 30.54 -18.24 -4.35
N ASN A 283 30.42 -17.22 -5.19
CA ASN A 283 31.46 -16.69 -6.06
C ASN A 283 32.03 -15.33 -5.60
N GLY A 284 31.53 -14.78 -4.48
CA GLY A 284 31.93 -13.49 -3.91
C GLY A 284 31.46 -12.25 -4.68
N LYS A 285 30.62 -12.42 -5.71
CA LYS A 285 30.08 -11.34 -6.57
C LYS A 285 28.56 -11.31 -6.57
N THR A 286 27.93 -12.48 -6.62
CA THR A 286 26.49 -12.66 -6.71
C THR A 286 25.94 -12.89 -5.31
N ASN A 287 25.68 -11.84 -4.54
CA ASN A 287 25.43 -11.95 -3.10
C ASN A 287 23.94 -11.94 -2.70
N GLY A 288 23.02 -12.10 -3.65
CA GLY A 288 21.57 -12.11 -3.39
C GLY A 288 20.99 -10.72 -3.06
N ASN A 289 19.77 -10.70 -2.51
CA ASN A 289 19.06 -9.49 -2.05
C ASN A 289 18.87 -8.36 -3.08
N TYR A 290 18.89 -8.63 -4.39
CA TYR A 290 18.70 -7.57 -5.38
C TYR A 290 17.30 -6.96 -5.35
N GLY A 291 16.26 -7.75 -5.06
CA GLY A 291 14.90 -7.25 -4.83
C GLY A 291 14.83 -6.32 -3.61
N LEU A 292 15.51 -6.65 -2.52
CA LEU A 292 15.60 -5.78 -1.33
C LEU A 292 16.40 -4.48 -1.63
N ALA A 293 17.45 -4.60 -2.44
CA ALA A 293 18.21 -3.45 -2.92
C ALA A 293 17.39 -2.53 -3.82
N ASP A 294 16.52 -3.09 -4.66
CA ASP A 294 15.58 -2.34 -5.50
C ASP A 294 14.60 -1.54 -4.64
N GLN A 295 14.01 -2.17 -3.61
CA GLN A 295 13.12 -1.51 -2.65
C GLN A 295 13.82 -0.37 -1.91
N THR A 296 15.07 -0.58 -1.47
CA THR A 296 15.90 0.47 -0.84
C THR A 296 16.17 1.61 -1.83
N THR A 297 16.46 1.31 -3.09
CA THR A 297 16.68 2.32 -4.14
C THR A 297 15.42 3.12 -4.44
N ALA A 298 14.25 2.47 -4.44
CA ALA A 298 12.97 3.16 -4.59
C ALA A 298 12.69 4.09 -3.40
N LEU A 299 13.00 3.66 -2.18
CA LEU A 299 12.89 4.48 -0.98
C LEU A 299 13.81 5.71 -1.05
N GLU A 300 15.05 5.55 -1.50
CA GLU A 300 15.96 6.67 -1.74
C GLU A 300 15.43 7.63 -2.82
N TRP A 301 14.79 7.11 -3.87
CA TRP A 301 14.15 7.93 -4.88
C TRP A 301 13.01 8.76 -4.26
N VAL A 302 12.15 8.13 -3.47
CA VAL A 302 11.06 8.81 -2.75
C VAL A 302 11.64 9.91 -1.86
N ARG A 303 12.68 9.60 -1.09
CA ARG A 303 13.36 10.58 -0.23
C ARG A 303 13.82 11.83 -0.96
N ARG A 304 14.38 11.66 -2.16
CA ARG A 304 14.92 12.78 -2.95
C ARG A 304 13.85 13.57 -3.70
N ASN A 305 12.76 12.94 -4.10
CA ASN A 305 11.88 13.49 -5.15
C ASN A 305 10.42 13.70 -4.72
N ILE A 306 9.93 13.04 -3.66
CA ILE A 306 8.48 13.01 -3.37
C ILE A 306 7.89 14.39 -3.00
N HIS A 307 8.72 15.33 -2.56
CA HIS A 307 8.31 16.71 -2.29
C HIS A 307 7.78 17.45 -3.53
N ASP A 308 8.23 17.09 -4.73
CA ASP A 308 7.69 17.64 -5.99
C ASP A 308 6.24 17.17 -6.25
N PHE A 309 5.84 16.06 -5.62
CA PHE A 309 4.50 15.47 -5.67
C PHE A 309 3.67 15.76 -4.42
N GLY A 310 4.13 16.71 -3.59
CA GLY A 310 3.42 17.12 -2.37
C GLY A 310 3.62 16.20 -1.17
N GLY A 311 4.51 15.20 -1.25
CA GLY A 311 4.85 14.31 -0.14
C GLY A 311 5.94 14.89 0.75
N ASP A 312 5.86 14.63 2.05
CA ASP A 312 6.86 15.02 3.03
C ASP A 312 7.91 13.92 3.07
N PRO A 313 9.13 14.19 2.60
CA PRO A 313 10.17 13.19 2.66
C PRO A 313 10.39 12.76 4.13
N ASP A 314 10.30 13.62 5.14
CA ASP A 314 10.68 13.19 6.50
C ASP A 314 9.59 12.38 7.22
N ARG A 315 8.47 12.08 6.54
CA ARG A 315 7.35 11.29 7.07
C ARG A 315 6.94 10.19 6.09
N VAL A 316 7.90 9.32 5.78
CA VAL A 316 7.66 8.12 4.97
C VAL A 316 7.34 6.94 5.88
N THR A 317 6.16 6.36 5.72
CA THR A 317 5.76 5.08 6.30
C THR A 317 5.93 4.00 5.25
N ILE A 318 6.77 3.01 5.49
CA ILE A 318 6.83 1.81 4.65
C ILE A 318 5.77 0.81 5.12
N PHE A 319 5.07 0.18 4.19
CA PHE A 319 4.10 -0.84 4.54
C PHE A 319 4.03 -1.94 3.49
N GLY A 320 3.76 -3.15 3.92
CA GLY A 320 3.68 -4.30 3.03
C GLY A 320 2.91 -5.45 3.66
N GLN A 321 2.48 -6.37 2.80
CA GLN A 321 1.72 -7.55 3.18
C GLN A 321 2.44 -8.82 2.75
N SER A 322 2.36 -9.89 3.56
CA SER A 322 2.99 -11.18 3.26
C SER A 322 4.51 -11.04 3.07
N ALA A 323 5.09 -11.48 1.94
CA ALA A 323 6.49 -11.23 1.59
C ALA A 323 6.87 -9.73 1.58
N GLY A 324 5.91 -8.83 1.34
CA GLY A 324 6.08 -7.39 1.50
C GLY A 324 6.25 -6.98 2.97
N ALA A 325 5.56 -7.64 3.91
CA ALA A 325 5.80 -7.48 5.34
C ALA A 325 7.18 -8.05 5.74
N GLY A 326 7.59 -9.19 5.16
CA GLY A 326 8.95 -9.72 5.29
C GLY A 326 10.02 -8.76 4.77
N SER A 327 9.72 -8.03 3.68
CA SER A 327 10.57 -6.93 3.19
C SER A 327 10.68 -5.80 4.20
N VAL A 328 9.55 -5.34 4.74
CA VAL A 328 9.53 -4.31 5.79
C VAL A 328 10.37 -4.75 7.00
N ARG A 329 10.20 -6.00 7.45
CA ARG A 329 11.01 -6.59 8.53
C ARG A 329 12.51 -6.52 8.24
N ALA A 330 12.92 -6.90 7.03
CA ALA A 330 14.32 -6.83 6.61
C ALA A 330 14.85 -5.39 6.54
N LEU A 331 14.04 -4.45 6.07
CA LEU A 331 14.40 -3.03 5.97
C LEU A 331 14.55 -2.36 7.35
N LEU A 332 13.88 -2.87 8.39
CA LEU A 332 14.06 -2.40 9.78
C LEU A 332 15.49 -2.63 10.30
N ASP A 333 16.14 -3.75 9.92
CA ASP A 333 17.53 -4.06 10.31
C ASP A 333 18.56 -3.57 9.28
N SER A 334 18.14 -3.34 8.03
CA SER A 334 19.07 -3.06 6.93
C SER A 334 19.87 -1.76 7.11
N PRO A 335 21.22 -1.81 7.18
CA PRO A 335 22.05 -0.60 7.29
C PRO A 335 21.86 0.41 6.15
N LYS A 336 21.38 -0.04 4.98
CA LYS A 336 21.14 0.82 3.81
C LYS A 336 19.79 1.52 3.85
N ALA A 337 18.83 0.98 4.61
CA ALA A 337 17.47 1.52 4.68
C ALA A 337 17.19 2.29 5.97
N ARG A 338 17.83 1.93 7.10
CA ARG A 338 17.63 2.61 8.39
C ARG A 338 17.85 4.12 8.28
N GLY A 339 16.90 4.89 8.82
CA GLY A 339 16.89 6.35 8.75
C GLY A 339 16.22 6.94 7.50
N ASN A 340 15.80 6.11 6.53
CA ASN A 340 15.08 6.57 5.33
C ASN A 340 13.55 6.48 5.44
N PHE A 341 13.02 6.05 6.58
CA PHE A 341 11.58 5.98 6.85
C PHE A 341 11.33 6.29 8.33
N ALA A 342 10.13 6.74 8.64
CA ALA A 342 9.75 7.27 9.94
C ALA A 342 8.73 6.39 10.68
N ALA A 343 8.08 5.45 9.99
CA ALA A 343 7.18 4.45 10.57
C ALA A 343 7.09 3.21 9.65
N ALA A 344 6.58 2.10 10.19
CA ALA A 344 6.41 0.86 9.45
C ALA A 344 5.08 0.17 9.76
N ILE A 345 4.49 -0.52 8.77
CA ILE A 345 3.33 -1.39 8.95
C ILE A 345 3.63 -2.76 8.33
N MET A 346 3.50 -3.83 9.11
CA MET A 346 3.72 -5.21 8.69
C MET A 346 2.40 -6.00 8.74
N GLN A 347 1.81 -6.26 7.57
CA GLN A 347 0.53 -6.97 7.47
C GLN A 347 0.75 -8.45 7.17
N SER A 348 0.27 -9.33 8.06
CA SER A 348 0.46 -10.78 7.98
C SER A 348 1.94 -11.13 7.80
N ASN A 349 2.79 -10.69 8.74
CA ASN A 349 4.22 -10.95 8.67
C ASN A 349 4.50 -12.45 8.87
N LEU A 350 5.37 -12.99 8.01
CA LEU A 350 5.79 -14.38 8.08
C LEU A 350 7.09 -14.48 8.89
N GLY A 351 7.19 -15.46 9.78
CA GLY A 351 8.45 -15.64 10.49
C GLY A 351 8.64 -16.86 11.37
N GLY A 352 7.57 -17.51 11.81
CA GLY A 352 7.68 -18.57 12.82
C GLY A 352 8.22 -19.87 12.24
N LEU A 353 7.42 -20.93 12.29
CA LEU A 353 7.79 -22.26 11.81
C LEU A 353 7.45 -22.45 10.32
N ALA A 354 7.88 -23.60 9.78
CA ALA A 354 7.47 -24.08 8.47
C ALA A 354 7.79 -23.08 7.33
N TYR A 355 6.80 -22.83 6.46
CA TYR A 355 6.89 -21.88 5.36
C TYR A 355 7.32 -20.47 5.80
N GLY A 356 6.96 -20.06 7.04
CA GLY A 356 7.23 -18.73 7.56
C GLY A 356 8.69 -18.47 7.94
N THR A 357 9.43 -19.51 8.34
CA THR A 357 10.77 -19.37 8.93
C THR A 357 11.71 -18.53 8.07
N THR A 358 11.72 -18.77 6.76
CA THR A 358 12.66 -18.12 5.82
C THR A 358 12.41 -16.62 5.58
N TYR A 359 11.29 -16.08 6.08
CA TYR A 359 10.97 -14.65 5.99
C TYR A 359 11.50 -13.84 7.19
N SER A 360 11.86 -14.51 8.29
CA SER A 360 12.43 -13.89 9.49
C SER A 360 13.80 -14.43 9.89
N LYS A 361 14.18 -15.61 9.41
CA LYS A 361 15.51 -16.22 9.53
C LYS A 361 16.17 -16.28 8.15
N TYR A 362 17.15 -15.43 7.92
CA TYR A 362 17.83 -15.24 6.65
C TYR A 362 18.97 -16.25 6.50
N TYR A 363 19.08 -16.85 5.31
CA TYR A 363 20.13 -17.80 5.02
C TYR A 363 21.49 -17.11 4.85
N THR A 364 22.58 -17.80 5.11
CA THR A 364 23.87 -17.45 4.51
C THR A 364 23.85 -17.77 3.01
N ILE A 365 24.73 -17.15 2.23
CA ILE A 365 24.88 -17.47 0.80
C ILE A 365 25.11 -18.97 0.58
N ALA A 366 25.94 -19.61 1.41
CA ALA A 366 26.19 -21.05 1.34
C ALA A 366 24.92 -21.87 1.62
N GLN A 367 24.10 -21.47 2.59
CA GLN A 367 22.83 -22.15 2.86
C GLN A 367 21.83 -22.02 1.70
N GLU A 368 21.74 -20.84 1.05
CA GLU A 368 20.89 -20.70 -0.14
C GLU A 368 21.38 -21.60 -1.29
N MET A 369 22.70 -21.70 -1.48
CA MET A 369 23.27 -22.61 -2.48
C MET A 369 22.86 -24.07 -2.26
N GLU A 370 22.91 -24.54 -1.00
CA GLU A 370 22.47 -25.90 -0.65
C GLU A 370 20.96 -26.08 -0.77
N VAL A 371 20.16 -25.07 -0.43
CA VAL A 371 18.69 -25.14 -0.47
C VAL A 371 18.16 -25.10 -1.91
N VAL A 372 18.74 -24.27 -2.79
CA VAL A 372 18.17 -24.04 -4.12
C VAL A 372 19.21 -23.73 -5.21
N GLY A 373 20.36 -23.16 -4.88
CA GLY A 373 21.34 -22.72 -5.89
C GLY A 373 21.89 -23.86 -6.76
N HIS A 374 22.28 -25.00 -6.16
CA HIS A 374 22.76 -26.16 -6.92
C HIS A 374 21.67 -26.78 -7.80
N ALA A 375 20.41 -26.76 -7.33
CA ALA A 375 19.26 -27.24 -8.11
C ALA A 375 19.01 -26.35 -9.33
N ILE A 376 19.06 -25.02 -9.17
CA ILE A 376 18.96 -24.05 -10.27
C ILE A 376 20.08 -24.28 -11.30
N LEU A 377 21.34 -24.43 -10.84
CA LEU A 377 22.47 -24.68 -11.73
C LEU A 377 22.32 -25.98 -12.50
N THR A 378 21.76 -27.02 -11.87
CA THR A 378 21.51 -28.31 -12.52
C THR A 378 20.38 -28.21 -13.53
N GLU A 379 19.25 -27.60 -13.16
CA GLU A 379 18.06 -27.41 -14.01
C GLU A 379 18.38 -26.56 -15.26
N THR A 380 19.35 -25.65 -15.15
CA THR A 380 19.80 -24.77 -16.23
C THR A 380 21.02 -25.29 -17.02
N ASN A 381 21.56 -26.46 -16.66
CA ASN A 381 22.81 -27.00 -17.21
C ASN A 381 24.03 -26.06 -17.05
N CYS A 382 24.05 -25.26 -15.98
CA CYS A 382 25.14 -24.32 -15.67
C CYS A 382 26.11 -24.81 -14.60
N THR A 383 25.90 -25.98 -13.98
CA THR A 383 26.73 -26.53 -12.89
C THR A 383 28.23 -26.57 -13.22
N ASP A 384 28.58 -27.13 -14.38
CA ASP A 384 29.96 -27.36 -14.83
C ASP A 384 30.49 -26.25 -15.76
N ALA A 385 29.73 -25.17 -15.93
CA ALA A 385 30.17 -24.05 -16.76
C ALA A 385 31.42 -23.39 -16.16
N ALA A 386 32.36 -22.97 -17.01
CA ALA A 386 33.57 -22.25 -16.59
C ALA A 386 33.25 -21.00 -15.75
N SER A 387 32.12 -20.36 -16.03
CA SER A 387 31.49 -19.37 -15.16
C SER A 387 29.99 -19.65 -15.07
N ARG A 388 29.55 -20.12 -13.90
CA ARG A 388 28.13 -20.33 -13.56
C ARG A 388 27.30 -19.06 -13.77
N LEU A 389 27.83 -17.90 -13.36
CA LEU A 389 27.18 -16.60 -13.51
C LEU A 389 26.96 -16.24 -14.99
N GLU A 390 27.99 -16.37 -15.82
CA GLU A 390 27.88 -16.01 -17.24
C GLU A 390 26.99 -17.00 -18.01
N CYS A 391 27.00 -18.29 -17.63
CA CYS A 391 26.05 -19.27 -18.15
C CYS A 391 24.60 -18.86 -17.87
N LEU A 392 24.28 -18.52 -16.61
CA LEU A 392 22.94 -18.07 -16.23
C LEU A 392 22.56 -16.74 -16.90
N ARG A 393 23.50 -15.80 -17.07
CA ARG A 393 23.27 -14.52 -17.77
C ARG A 393 22.88 -14.72 -19.24
N ALA A 394 23.38 -15.78 -19.88
CA ALA A 394 23.09 -16.09 -21.28
C ALA A 394 21.68 -16.65 -21.51
N LEU A 395 20.98 -17.08 -20.46
CA LEU A 395 19.64 -17.66 -20.58
C LEU A 395 18.57 -16.58 -20.82
N PRO A 396 17.47 -16.90 -21.53
CA PRO A 396 16.29 -16.04 -21.54
C PRO A 396 15.73 -15.82 -20.12
N ALA A 397 15.17 -14.64 -19.85
CA ALA A 397 14.57 -14.35 -18.55
C ALA A 397 13.46 -15.35 -18.21
N SER A 398 12.62 -15.68 -19.20
CA SER A 398 11.55 -16.67 -19.05
C SER A 398 12.07 -18.05 -18.63
N THR A 399 13.23 -18.48 -19.13
CA THR A 399 13.84 -19.75 -18.71
C THR A 399 14.19 -19.73 -17.22
N ILE A 400 14.61 -18.58 -16.67
CA ILE A 400 14.94 -18.42 -15.25
C ILE A 400 13.67 -18.31 -14.39
N THR A 401 12.66 -17.58 -14.86
CA THR A 401 11.44 -17.29 -14.09
C THR A 401 10.43 -18.43 -14.08
N THR A 402 10.56 -19.42 -14.96
CA THR A 402 9.73 -20.64 -14.99
C THR A 402 10.42 -21.89 -14.44
N LEU A 403 11.59 -21.74 -13.79
CA LEU A 403 12.24 -22.88 -13.15
C LEU A 403 11.35 -23.48 -12.05
N SER A 404 11.47 -24.78 -11.87
CA SER A 404 10.84 -25.52 -10.78
C SER A 404 11.42 -25.09 -9.43
N ASN A 405 12.69 -24.69 -9.44
CA ASN A 405 13.42 -24.16 -8.29
C ASN A 405 13.60 -22.64 -8.42
N SER A 406 13.16 -21.88 -7.43
CA SER A 406 13.24 -20.42 -7.43
C SER A 406 13.98 -19.91 -6.21
N ALA A 407 15.05 -19.14 -6.42
CA ALA A 407 15.71 -18.43 -5.33
C ALA A 407 14.79 -17.28 -4.90
N ARG A 408 14.20 -17.41 -3.71
CA ARG A 408 13.21 -16.48 -3.15
C ARG A 408 13.56 -16.08 -1.71
N TYR A 409 14.82 -16.22 -1.33
CA TYR A 409 15.27 -16.10 0.04
C TYR A 409 16.04 -14.80 0.25
N LEU A 410 15.85 -14.19 1.40
CA LEU A 410 16.76 -13.16 1.88
C LEU A 410 18.01 -13.84 2.44
N VAL A 411 19.17 -13.24 2.15
CA VAL A 411 20.47 -13.79 2.58
C VAL A 411 21.28 -12.79 3.38
N VAL A 412 22.13 -13.27 4.27
CA VAL A 412 23.13 -12.47 4.99
C VAL A 412 24.27 -12.16 4.02
N ASP A 413 24.16 -11.02 3.32
CA ASP A 413 25.09 -10.58 2.28
C ASP A 413 26.19 -9.64 2.79
N GLY A 414 26.08 -9.15 4.03
CA GLY A 414 27.01 -8.20 4.64
C GLY A 414 26.90 -6.77 4.07
N VAL A 415 25.89 -6.50 3.23
CA VAL A 415 25.66 -5.19 2.60
C VAL A 415 24.29 -4.63 2.97
N TYR A 416 23.23 -5.39 2.67
CA TYR A 416 21.86 -5.05 3.01
C TYR A 416 21.39 -5.76 4.28
N LEU A 417 21.88 -6.97 4.55
CA LEU A 417 21.60 -7.74 5.75
C LEU A 417 22.90 -8.28 6.35
N ASN A 418 23.16 -7.91 7.59
CA ASN A 418 24.40 -8.27 8.30
C ASN A 418 24.21 -9.37 9.35
N ARG A 419 22.96 -9.79 9.56
CA ARG A 419 22.56 -10.72 10.61
C ARG A 419 21.52 -11.69 10.06
N PRO A 420 21.38 -12.88 10.65
CA PRO A 420 20.41 -13.86 10.20
C PRO A 420 18.96 -13.51 10.59
N GLU A 421 18.70 -12.44 11.33
CA GLU A 421 17.35 -12.02 11.73
C GLU A 421 17.34 -10.57 12.21
N LEU A 422 16.13 -10.00 12.34
CA LEU A 422 15.89 -8.69 12.95
C LEU A 422 16.39 -8.67 14.40
N ASP A 423 17.29 -7.74 14.72
CA ASP A 423 17.85 -7.60 16.07
C ASP A 423 16.88 -6.85 16.99
N LEU A 424 16.16 -7.61 17.82
CA LEU A 424 15.23 -7.07 18.82
C LEU A 424 15.86 -6.97 20.21
N ILE A 425 17.18 -7.15 20.34
CA ILE A 425 17.90 -7.09 21.61
C ILE A 425 18.68 -5.78 21.73
N ASN A 426 19.29 -5.32 20.62
CA ASN A 426 20.10 -4.11 20.60
C ASN A 426 19.37 -2.95 19.87
N PRO A 427 18.89 -1.92 20.60
CA PRO A 427 18.21 -0.77 20.01
C PRO A 427 19.00 -0.01 18.94
N SER A 428 20.33 -0.13 18.92
CA SER A 428 21.18 0.53 17.91
C SER A 428 21.26 -0.22 16.58
N SER A 429 20.80 -1.48 16.54
CA SER A 429 20.80 -2.33 15.33
C SER A 429 19.54 -2.16 14.49
N THR A 430 18.40 -1.83 15.08
CA THR A 430 17.11 -1.76 14.40
C THR A 430 16.60 -0.32 14.27
N ALA A 431 15.80 -0.02 13.25
CA ALA A 431 15.15 1.28 13.10
C ALA A 431 14.24 1.60 14.30
N ASN A 432 14.60 2.59 15.10
CA ASN A 432 13.78 3.08 16.21
C ASN A 432 12.66 3.99 15.68
N ILE A 433 11.54 3.38 15.29
CA ILE A 433 10.38 4.03 14.67
C ILE A 433 9.07 3.38 15.13
N PRO A 434 7.93 4.09 15.16
CA PRO A 434 6.62 3.50 15.46
C PRO A 434 6.27 2.37 14.49
N LEU A 435 5.73 1.27 15.01
CA LEU A 435 5.36 0.09 14.25
C LEU A 435 3.87 -0.22 14.38
N MET A 436 3.25 -0.64 13.30
CA MET A 436 1.99 -1.38 13.34
C MET A 436 2.23 -2.78 12.76
N ILE A 437 1.68 -3.80 13.41
CA ILE A 437 1.86 -5.19 13.02
C ILE A 437 0.56 -5.94 13.29
N GLY A 438 0.23 -6.96 12.51
CA GLY A 438 -0.97 -7.74 12.77
C GLY A 438 -1.26 -8.79 11.72
N THR A 439 -2.22 -9.64 12.04
CA THR A 439 -2.57 -10.83 11.24
C THR A 439 -4.03 -10.80 10.80
N MET A 440 -4.37 -11.68 9.87
CA MET A 440 -5.72 -12.18 9.70
C MET A 440 -5.96 -13.29 10.74
N ARG A 441 -7.22 -13.48 11.19
CA ARG A 441 -7.54 -14.52 12.17
C ARG A 441 -7.13 -15.93 11.71
N ASP A 442 -7.20 -16.19 10.40
CA ASP A 442 -6.91 -17.48 9.79
C ASP A 442 -5.86 -17.39 8.66
N ASP A 443 -4.82 -16.56 8.83
CA ASP A 443 -3.73 -16.38 7.85
C ASP A 443 -3.17 -17.72 7.32
N GLY A 444 -2.98 -18.69 8.23
CA GLY A 444 -2.43 -19.99 7.92
C GLY A 444 -3.31 -20.86 7.01
N ALA A 445 -4.61 -20.60 6.93
CA ALA A 445 -5.55 -21.35 6.08
C ALA A 445 -5.17 -21.27 4.59
N ALA A 446 -4.56 -20.15 4.17
CA ALA A 446 -4.08 -19.94 2.82
C ALA A 446 -2.70 -20.55 2.55
N MET A 447 -1.94 -20.89 3.59
CA MET A 447 -0.55 -21.37 3.50
C MET A 447 -0.43 -22.89 3.47
N ILE A 448 -1.54 -23.59 3.65
CA ILE A 448 -1.62 -25.06 3.65
C ILE A 448 -2.49 -25.55 2.49
N GLY A 449 -2.36 -26.83 2.13
CA GLY A 449 -3.28 -27.45 1.18
C GLY A 449 -4.66 -27.71 1.79
N TYR A 450 -5.48 -28.52 1.12
CA TYR A 450 -6.72 -29.04 1.68
C TYR A 450 -6.62 -30.57 1.91
N PRO A 451 -7.14 -31.11 3.03
CA PRO A 451 -7.09 -32.54 3.28
C PRO A 451 -7.91 -33.35 2.27
N THR A 452 -7.42 -34.54 1.95
CA THR A 452 -8.09 -35.52 1.10
C THR A 452 -8.77 -36.59 1.95
N ALA A 453 -9.75 -37.29 1.38
CA ALA A 453 -10.49 -38.32 2.11
C ALA A 453 -9.55 -39.44 2.62
N GLY A 454 -9.61 -39.71 3.93
CA GLY A 454 -8.79 -40.72 4.59
C GLY A 454 -7.46 -40.22 5.16
N GLU A 455 -7.04 -38.97 4.89
CA GLU A 455 -5.92 -38.37 5.61
C GLU A 455 -6.27 -38.21 7.10
N THR A 456 -5.29 -38.44 7.98
CA THR A 456 -5.41 -38.16 9.41
C THR A 456 -4.82 -36.79 9.74
N ILE A 457 -5.16 -36.24 10.91
CA ILE A 457 -4.60 -34.96 11.37
C ILE A 457 -3.07 -35.00 11.41
N GLN A 458 -2.43 -36.07 11.90
CA GLN A 458 -0.96 -36.17 11.91
C GLN A 458 -0.35 -36.13 10.51
N THR A 459 -0.88 -36.95 9.60
CA THR A 459 -0.36 -37.00 8.22
C THR A 459 -0.48 -35.65 7.51
N PHE A 460 -1.57 -34.92 7.76
CA PHE A 460 -1.82 -33.64 7.14
C PHE A 460 -0.99 -32.49 7.77
N LEU A 461 -0.76 -32.52 9.09
CA LEU A 461 0.17 -31.59 9.76
C LEU A 461 1.58 -31.72 9.20
N ASN A 462 2.08 -32.96 9.11
CA ASN A 462 3.41 -33.23 8.55
C ASN A 462 3.51 -32.75 7.09
N LYS A 463 2.50 -33.06 6.25
CA LYS A 463 2.42 -32.57 4.86
C LYS A 463 2.40 -31.03 4.76
N SER A 464 1.77 -30.36 5.73
CA SER A 464 1.70 -28.91 5.81
C SER A 464 2.98 -28.27 6.40
N GLY A 465 3.93 -29.08 6.86
CA GLY A 465 5.20 -28.64 7.44
C GLY A 465 5.09 -28.08 8.85
N VAL A 466 3.94 -28.22 9.51
CA VAL A 466 3.72 -27.78 10.90
C VAL A 466 3.88 -28.96 11.88
N PRO A 467 4.25 -28.72 13.16
CA PRO A 467 4.58 -29.82 14.07
C PRO A 467 3.39 -30.78 14.31
N GLU A 468 3.53 -32.06 13.97
CA GLU A 468 2.46 -33.05 14.19
C GLU A 468 2.24 -33.40 15.67
N SER A 469 3.26 -33.20 16.51
CA SER A 469 3.23 -33.56 17.94
C SER A 469 2.31 -32.69 18.79
N ILE A 470 1.82 -31.56 18.26
CA ILE A 470 1.02 -30.60 19.01
C ILE A 470 -0.50 -30.84 18.90
N ALA A 471 -0.92 -31.75 18.01
CA ALA A 471 -2.33 -32.07 17.81
C ALA A 471 -2.61 -33.56 17.48
N PRO A 472 -3.78 -34.08 17.90
CA PRO A 472 -4.80 -33.40 18.69
C PRO A 472 -4.34 -33.18 20.14
N SER A 473 -4.71 -32.06 20.72
CA SER A 473 -4.46 -31.74 22.13
C SER A 473 -5.62 -30.91 22.68
N HIS A 474 -5.62 -30.62 23.98
CA HIS A 474 -6.62 -29.72 24.55
C HIS A 474 -6.47 -28.27 24.03
N LEU A 475 -5.27 -27.88 23.59
CA LEU A 475 -4.98 -26.57 23.00
C LEU A 475 -5.39 -26.49 21.53
N PHE A 476 -5.31 -27.62 20.82
CA PHE A 476 -5.68 -27.77 19.41
C PHE A 476 -6.62 -28.97 19.24
N PRO A 477 -7.89 -28.86 19.68
CA PRO A 477 -8.86 -29.92 19.49
C PRO A 477 -9.20 -30.07 18.01
N VAL A 478 -9.42 -31.31 17.58
CA VAL A 478 -9.97 -31.62 16.25
C VAL A 478 -11.48 -31.76 16.39
N PRO A 479 -12.29 -30.95 15.69
CA PRO A 479 -13.74 -31.14 15.66
C PRO A 479 -14.11 -32.55 15.16
N SER A 480 -15.31 -33.01 15.50
CA SER A 480 -15.82 -34.32 15.08
C SER A 480 -17.19 -34.14 14.44
N THR A 481 -17.23 -33.42 13.32
CA THR A 481 -18.43 -33.17 12.53
C THR A 481 -18.62 -34.24 11.45
N ALA A 482 -19.63 -34.08 10.60
CA ALA A 482 -19.83 -34.95 9.44
C ALA A 482 -18.76 -34.75 8.35
N ASN A 483 -18.01 -33.65 8.38
CA ASN A 483 -16.99 -33.31 7.38
C ASN A 483 -15.58 -33.44 7.98
N ALA A 484 -15.09 -34.68 8.07
CA ALA A 484 -13.78 -34.98 8.65
C ALA A 484 -12.62 -34.22 7.99
N THR A 485 -12.67 -33.98 6.67
CA THR A 485 -11.64 -33.19 5.98
C THR A 485 -11.64 -31.73 6.39
N LEU A 486 -12.83 -31.13 6.60
CA LEU A 486 -12.93 -29.77 7.11
C LEU A 486 -12.49 -29.67 8.57
N ASP A 487 -12.79 -30.69 9.38
CA ASP A 487 -12.35 -30.73 10.78
C ASP A 487 -10.82 -30.75 10.88
N ILE A 488 -10.16 -31.57 10.06
CA ILE A 488 -8.69 -31.61 9.97
C ILE A 488 -8.14 -30.28 9.45
N PHE A 489 -8.75 -29.71 8.41
CA PHE A 489 -8.36 -28.42 7.86
C PHE A 489 -8.47 -27.31 8.90
N ASN A 490 -9.56 -27.26 9.67
CA ASN A 490 -9.80 -26.25 10.69
C ASN A 490 -8.69 -26.22 11.73
N THR A 491 -8.40 -27.36 12.37
CA THR A 491 -7.32 -27.44 13.36
C THR A 491 -5.96 -27.14 12.76
N THR A 492 -5.68 -27.62 11.54
CA THR A 492 -4.40 -27.39 10.87
C THR A 492 -4.22 -25.94 10.44
N ALA A 493 -5.28 -25.27 9.98
CA ALA A 493 -5.29 -23.85 9.62
C ALA A 493 -5.04 -22.98 10.86
N ARG A 494 -5.63 -23.34 12.01
CA ARG A 494 -5.36 -22.66 13.28
C ARG A 494 -3.90 -22.81 13.68
N ILE A 495 -3.39 -24.04 13.67
CA ILE A 495 -1.97 -24.34 13.96
C ILE A 495 -1.05 -23.57 13.01
N ALA A 496 -1.34 -23.58 11.71
CA ALA A 496 -0.55 -22.87 10.72
C ALA A 496 -0.57 -21.36 10.96
N THR A 497 -1.72 -20.79 11.36
CA THR A 497 -1.81 -19.37 11.69
C THR A 497 -0.93 -19.02 12.89
N ASP A 498 -1.04 -19.80 13.98
CA ASP A 498 -0.23 -19.62 15.19
C ASP A 498 1.26 -19.80 14.89
N ALA A 499 1.61 -20.86 14.18
CA ALA A 499 2.99 -21.25 13.92
C ALA A 499 3.69 -20.35 12.90
N ILE A 500 3.01 -19.86 11.86
CA ILE A 500 3.65 -19.13 10.74
C ILE A 500 3.63 -17.61 10.98
N PHE A 501 2.57 -17.09 11.62
CA PHE A 501 2.28 -15.65 11.72
C PHE A 501 2.11 -15.17 13.17
N ARG A 502 1.05 -15.60 13.86
CA ARG A 502 0.56 -14.94 15.09
C ARG A 502 1.59 -14.97 16.21
N CYS A 503 2.15 -16.13 16.54
CA CYS A 503 3.05 -16.23 17.68
C CYS A 503 4.38 -15.47 17.49
N VAL A 504 4.93 -15.45 16.27
CA VAL A 504 6.17 -14.70 15.98
C VAL A 504 5.92 -13.19 15.95
N ASP A 505 4.74 -12.76 15.51
CA ASP A 505 4.36 -11.34 15.49
C ASP A 505 4.10 -10.82 16.90
N GLU A 506 3.45 -11.62 17.75
CA GLU A 506 3.31 -11.34 19.18
C GLU A 506 4.67 -11.28 19.89
N ALA A 507 5.56 -12.24 19.65
CA ALA A 507 6.92 -12.22 20.19
C ALA A 507 7.74 -11.02 19.67
N THR A 508 7.54 -10.63 18.40
CA THR A 508 8.19 -9.44 17.81
C THR A 508 7.72 -8.16 18.52
N ALA A 509 6.40 -8.03 18.75
CA ALA A 509 5.85 -6.89 19.47
C ALA A 509 6.32 -6.85 20.93
N TYR A 510 6.33 -8.01 21.60
CA TYR A 510 6.78 -8.14 22.98
C TYR A 510 8.26 -7.79 23.14
N ALA A 511 9.15 -8.39 22.35
CA ALA A 511 10.59 -8.09 22.41
C ALA A 511 10.87 -6.63 22.01
N GLY A 512 10.19 -6.13 20.98
CA GLY A 512 10.35 -4.75 20.52
C GLY A 512 10.01 -3.70 21.58
N MET A 513 8.97 -3.92 22.38
CA MET A 513 8.61 -3.03 23.49
C MET A 513 9.48 -3.24 24.73
N THR A 514 9.71 -4.49 25.13
CA THR A 514 10.48 -4.85 26.34
C THR A 514 11.92 -4.38 26.24
N ASN A 515 12.55 -4.52 25.08
CA ASN A 515 13.92 -4.09 24.84
C ASN A 515 14.02 -2.64 24.32
N HIS A 516 12.91 -1.88 24.32
CA HIS A 516 12.84 -0.48 23.86
C HIS A 516 13.40 -0.25 22.45
N ILE A 517 13.17 -1.22 21.56
CA ILE A 517 13.56 -1.14 20.15
C ILE A 517 12.69 -0.13 19.42
N PHE A 518 11.37 -0.21 19.64
CA PHE A 518 10.38 0.67 19.04
C PHE A 518 9.79 1.62 20.09
N PRO A 519 9.55 2.90 19.76
CA PRO A 519 8.90 3.85 20.66
C PRO A 519 7.44 3.48 20.95
N ASP A 520 6.75 2.91 19.96
CA ASP A 520 5.36 2.46 20.06
C ASP A 520 5.13 1.31 19.08
N ILE A 521 4.28 0.35 19.47
CA ILE A 521 3.81 -0.73 18.60
C ILE A 521 2.28 -0.81 18.71
N PHE A 522 1.59 -0.93 17.59
CA PHE A 522 0.15 -1.19 17.57
C PHE A 522 -0.11 -2.55 16.94
N TYR A 523 -0.65 -3.49 17.74
CA TYR A 523 -0.97 -4.83 17.27
C TYR A 523 -2.45 -4.93 16.87
N TYR A 524 -2.77 -5.67 15.81
CA TYR A 524 -4.14 -5.97 15.40
C TYR A 524 -4.34 -7.40 14.93
N GLU A 525 -5.61 -7.80 14.90
CA GLU A 525 -6.05 -8.99 14.18
C GLU A 525 -7.34 -8.66 13.41
N PHE A 526 -7.40 -9.00 12.13
CA PHE A 526 -8.64 -8.94 11.34
C PHE A 526 -9.48 -10.19 11.56
N ASN A 527 -10.71 -10.00 12.04
CA ASN A 527 -11.75 -11.02 12.10
C ASN A 527 -12.93 -10.71 11.15
N ARG A 528 -12.70 -9.81 10.19
CA ARG A 528 -13.59 -9.53 9.08
C ARG A 528 -12.75 -9.38 7.82
N SER A 529 -12.97 -10.25 6.84
CA SER A 529 -12.18 -10.31 5.61
C SER A 529 -13.06 -10.14 4.38
N TYR A 530 -12.45 -9.73 3.27
CA TYR A 530 -13.03 -9.77 1.93
C TYR A 530 -12.03 -10.49 1.03
N GLN A 531 -12.30 -11.76 0.72
CA GLN A 531 -11.37 -12.56 -0.08
C GLN A 531 -11.24 -12.00 -1.49
N MET A 532 -10.01 -11.94 -2.01
CA MET A 532 -9.76 -11.47 -3.36
C MET A 532 -10.22 -12.53 -4.38
N PRO A 533 -11.09 -12.21 -5.35
CA PRO A 533 -11.55 -13.19 -6.33
C PRO A 533 -10.42 -13.78 -7.18
N ASP A 534 -9.41 -12.96 -7.49
CA ASP A 534 -8.25 -13.34 -8.31
C ASP A 534 -7.22 -14.19 -7.50
N TRP A 535 -7.44 -14.37 -6.19
CA TRP A 535 -6.59 -15.19 -5.32
C TRP A 535 -7.42 -15.75 -4.16
N SER A 536 -7.96 -16.97 -4.29
CA SER A 536 -8.71 -17.66 -3.21
C SER A 536 -8.18 -19.08 -3.02
N PRO A 537 -7.07 -19.25 -2.27
CA PRO A 537 -6.55 -20.58 -1.97
C PRO A 537 -7.58 -21.38 -1.14
N ASN A 538 -7.71 -22.68 -1.45
CA ASN A 538 -8.66 -23.58 -0.79
C ASN A 538 -10.13 -23.11 -0.88
N ALA A 539 -10.50 -22.38 -1.95
CA ALA A 539 -11.88 -21.96 -2.19
C ALA A 539 -12.87 -23.13 -2.00
N PRO A 540 -14.02 -22.90 -1.33
CA PRO A 540 -14.57 -21.59 -0.92
C PRO A 540 -14.32 -21.23 0.55
N VAL A 541 -13.37 -21.86 1.26
CA VAL A 541 -13.28 -21.74 2.74
C VAL A 541 -13.04 -20.33 3.25
N CYS A 542 -12.41 -19.49 2.43
CA CYS A 542 -12.07 -18.11 2.73
C CYS A 542 -13.19 -17.11 2.40
N ASP A 543 -14.20 -17.57 1.66
CA ASP A 543 -15.34 -16.77 1.24
C ASP A 543 -16.44 -16.81 2.31
N ALA A 544 -17.07 -15.66 2.55
CA ALA A 544 -18.25 -15.62 3.41
C ALA A 544 -19.37 -16.45 2.75
N PRO A 545 -19.99 -17.42 3.45
CA PRO A 545 -20.99 -18.28 2.85
C PRO A 545 -22.25 -17.47 2.50
N THR A 546 -22.87 -17.78 1.38
CA THR A 546 -24.13 -17.14 0.98
C THR A 546 -25.28 -17.62 1.87
N THR A 547 -26.10 -16.69 2.36
CA THR A 547 -27.33 -17.01 3.13
C THR A 547 -28.53 -16.24 2.57
N ASN A 548 -29.72 -16.54 3.08
CA ASN A 548 -30.94 -15.81 2.68
C ASN A 548 -30.81 -14.34 3.08
N GLY A 549 -30.78 -13.44 2.09
CA GLY A 549 -30.59 -12.00 2.29
C GLY A 549 -29.16 -11.50 2.03
N PHE A 550 -28.20 -12.42 1.89
CA PHE A 550 -26.77 -12.12 1.67
C PHE A 550 -26.23 -12.93 0.47
N PRO A 551 -26.67 -12.61 -0.76
CA PRO A 551 -26.31 -13.38 -1.95
C PRO A 551 -24.82 -13.27 -2.33
N ASP A 552 -24.14 -12.20 -1.89
CA ASP A 552 -22.73 -11.95 -2.13
C ASP A 552 -21.83 -12.47 -0.98
N GLY A 553 -22.41 -13.24 -0.05
CA GLY A 553 -21.77 -13.79 1.14
C GLY A 553 -22.24 -13.07 2.41
N ASP A 554 -22.42 -13.81 3.50
CA ASP A 554 -22.87 -13.32 4.80
C ASP A 554 -21.69 -13.22 5.78
N PRO A 555 -21.13 -12.01 6.02
CA PRO A 555 -19.97 -11.87 6.88
C PRO A 555 -20.26 -12.17 8.36
N SER A 556 -21.54 -12.34 8.76
CA SER A 556 -21.93 -12.71 10.12
C SER A 556 -21.81 -14.20 10.40
N GLN A 557 -21.70 -15.03 9.36
CA GLN A 557 -21.47 -16.46 9.50
C GLN A 557 -20.00 -16.77 9.81
N GLU A 558 -19.76 -17.98 10.33
CA GLU A 558 -18.42 -18.48 10.55
C GLU A 558 -17.80 -19.00 9.24
N TYR A 559 -16.59 -18.51 8.93
CA TYR A 559 -15.77 -18.88 7.77
C TYR A 559 -14.33 -18.43 8.02
N PHE A 560 -13.36 -18.94 7.27
CA PHE A 560 -11.95 -18.60 7.50
C PHE A 560 -11.64 -17.19 7.02
N LYS A 561 -11.10 -16.36 7.91
CA LYS A 561 -10.62 -15.01 7.59
C LYS A 561 -9.18 -15.15 7.10
N CYS A 562 -9.06 -15.54 5.83
CA CYS A 562 -7.78 -15.92 5.25
C CYS A 562 -6.86 -14.72 4.99
N HIS A 563 -5.59 -15.05 4.78
CA HIS A 563 -4.51 -14.15 4.38
C HIS A 563 -4.93 -13.17 3.29
N SER A 564 -4.41 -11.95 3.30
CA SER A 564 -4.69 -10.89 2.30
C SER A 564 -6.14 -10.38 2.25
N GLY A 565 -7.05 -10.93 3.06
CA GLY A 565 -8.46 -10.54 3.09
C GLY A 565 -8.72 -9.12 3.63
N GLU A 566 -7.70 -8.43 4.12
CA GLU A 566 -7.76 -7.05 4.58
C GLU A 566 -7.50 -6.00 3.49
N LEU A 567 -6.88 -6.40 2.38
CA LEU A 567 -6.31 -5.44 1.41
C LEU A 567 -7.34 -4.48 0.82
N TYR A 568 -8.54 -4.98 0.48
CA TYR A 568 -9.60 -4.10 -0.03
C TYR A 568 -10.11 -3.09 1.01
N TYR A 569 -10.05 -3.41 2.31
CA TYR A 569 -10.40 -2.46 3.35
C TYR A 569 -9.30 -1.43 3.59
N VAL A 570 -8.03 -1.86 3.60
CA VAL A 570 -6.87 -0.97 3.79
C VAL A 570 -6.79 0.08 2.68
N PHE A 571 -6.99 -0.31 1.42
CA PHE A 571 -6.96 0.60 0.29
C PHE A 571 -8.33 1.22 -0.04
N GLY A 572 -9.41 0.72 0.57
CA GLY A 572 -10.78 1.18 0.33
C GLY A 572 -11.24 0.91 -1.10
N THR A 573 -10.93 -0.25 -1.66
CA THR A 573 -11.05 -0.53 -3.11
C THR A 573 -12.18 -1.49 -3.49
N ILE A 574 -13.02 -1.97 -2.55
CA ILE A 574 -14.13 -2.91 -2.84
C ILE A 574 -14.99 -2.44 -4.04
N LEU A 575 -15.65 -1.29 -3.92
CA LEU A 575 -16.47 -0.74 -5.01
C LEU A 575 -15.63 -0.33 -6.22
N ARG A 576 -14.39 0.10 -6.03
CA ARG A 576 -13.44 0.44 -7.10
C ARG A 576 -13.06 -0.76 -7.96
N GLN A 577 -13.06 -1.96 -7.37
CA GLN A 577 -12.89 -3.24 -8.08
C GLN A 577 -14.19 -3.72 -8.76
N GLY A 578 -15.31 -3.02 -8.56
CA GLY A 578 -16.63 -3.46 -9.02
C GLY A 578 -17.20 -4.61 -8.19
N LEU A 579 -16.74 -4.79 -6.96
CA LEU A 579 -17.20 -5.82 -6.04
C LEU A 579 -18.37 -5.31 -5.19
N PRO A 580 -19.36 -6.15 -4.86
CA PRO A 580 -20.51 -5.74 -4.05
C PRO A 580 -20.11 -5.55 -2.57
N LEU A 581 -20.81 -4.64 -1.90
CA LEU A 581 -20.85 -4.63 -0.43
C LEU A 581 -21.77 -5.77 0.01
N ARG A 582 -21.28 -6.64 0.89
CA ARG A 582 -21.99 -7.86 1.28
C ARG A 582 -23.07 -7.62 2.33
N ASP A 583 -22.86 -6.63 3.18
CA ASP A 583 -23.79 -6.17 4.20
C ASP A 583 -23.69 -4.65 4.37
N GLU A 584 -24.47 -4.07 5.28
CA GLU A 584 -24.43 -2.64 5.61
C GLU A 584 -23.14 -2.19 6.33
N PHE A 585 -22.27 -3.13 6.71
CA PHE A 585 -21.07 -2.89 7.52
C PHE A 585 -19.78 -2.87 6.70
N ASP A 586 -19.74 -3.47 5.51
CA ASP A 586 -18.54 -3.48 4.65
C ASP A 586 -18.01 -2.07 4.37
N LEU A 587 -18.91 -1.14 4.01
CA LEU A 587 -18.52 0.24 3.72
C LEU A 587 -18.01 0.99 4.96
N PRO A 588 -18.75 1.12 6.08
CA PRO A 588 -18.25 1.84 7.25
C PRO A 588 -17.04 1.16 7.90
N PHE A 589 -16.91 -0.18 7.79
CA PHE A 589 -15.71 -0.88 8.24
C PHE A 589 -14.49 -0.52 7.38
N GLY A 590 -14.62 -0.56 6.04
CA GLY A 590 -13.55 -0.15 5.13
C GLY A 590 -13.14 1.32 5.30
N GLN A 591 -14.11 2.20 5.52
CA GLN A 591 -13.85 3.61 5.85
C GLN A 591 -13.00 3.74 7.13
N TYR A 592 -13.31 2.99 8.19
CA TYR A 592 -12.57 3.03 9.45
C TYR A 592 -11.16 2.44 9.33
N VAL A 593 -11.01 1.31 8.64
CA VAL A 593 -9.71 0.68 8.42
C VAL A 593 -8.78 1.62 7.65
N LEU A 594 -9.22 2.14 6.50
CA LEU A 594 -8.45 3.10 5.71
C LEU A 594 -8.07 4.33 6.53
N ASP A 595 -9.02 4.92 7.27
CA ASP A 595 -8.76 6.10 8.08
C ASP A 595 -7.75 5.83 9.21
N SER A 596 -7.72 4.61 9.75
CA SER A 596 -6.79 4.19 10.79
C SER A 596 -5.36 4.02 10.25
N TRP A 597 -5.20 3.39 9.08
CA TRP A 597 -3.90 3.27 8.40
C TRP A 597 -3.34 4.65 8.02
N ALA A 598 -4.18 5.50 7.44
CA ALA A 598 -3.79 6.86 7.10
C ALA A 598 -3.50 7.71 8.35
N SER A 599 -4.21 7.48 9.46
CA SER A 599 -3.92 8.14 10.74
C SER A 599 -2.54 7.78 11.26
N PHE A 600 -2.17 6.49 11.19
CA PHE A 600 -0.84 6.06 11.56
C PHE A 600 0.25 6.73 10.70
N ALA A 601 0.04 6.89 9.38
CA ALA A 601 0.97 7.64 8.55
C ALA A 601 1.03 9.14 8.92
N ARG A 602 -0.10 9.76 9.32
CA ARG A 602 -0.16 11.19 9.67
C ARG A 602 0.46 11.53 11.03
N SER A 603 0.21 10.69 12.03
CA SER A 603 0.51 11.00 13.44
C SER A 603 1.16 9.86 14.21
N TYR A 604 1.53 8.76 13.54
CA TYR A 604 2.08 7.55 14.17
C TYR A 604 1.15 6.93 15.23
N ASN A 605 -0.15 7.22 15.13
CA ASN A 605 -1.19 6.66 15.98
C ASN A 605 -2.36 6.24 15.08
N PRO A 606 -2.77 4.96 15.10
CA PRO A 606 -3.85 4.47 14.26
C PRO A 606 -5.24 4.94 14.70
N THR A 607 -5.39 5.52 15.89
CA THR A 607 -6.66 6.15 16.31
C THR A 607 -6.92 7.38 15.45
N PRO A 608 -7.99 7.41 14.63
CA PRO A 608 -8.27 8.56 13.79
C PRO A 608 -8.57 9.82 14.61
N ASP A 609 -7.95 10.95 14.23
CA ASP A 609 -8.24 12.25 14.86
C ASP A 609 -9.70 12.68 14.62
N LEU A 610 -10.47 12.85 15.69
CA LEU A 610 -11.88 13.22 15.60
C LEU A 610 -12.08 14.62 14.99
N GLY A 611 -11.11 15.53 15.16
CA GLY A 611 -11.13 16.85 14.52
C GLY A 611 -11.06 16.74 13.00
N PHE A 612 -10.11 15.95 12.49
CA PHE A 612 -9.93 15.64 11.08
C PHE A 612 -11.19 14.98 10.51
N LEU A 613 -11.70 13.93 11.15
CA LEU A 613 -12.89 13.22 10.64
C LEU A 613 -14.12 14.13 10.54
N LYS A 614 -14.37 14.95 11.57
CA LYS A 614 -15.47 15.92 11.57
C LYS A 614 -15.29 16.97 10.48
N ALA A 615 -14.08 17.52 10.33
CA ALA A 615 -13.78 18.52 9.31
C ALA A 615 -13.92 17.96 7.89
N ARG A 616 -13.65 16.66 7.69
CA ARG A 616 -13.85 15.96 6.42
C ARG A 616 -15.30 15.50 6.20
N GLY A 617 -16.16 15.56 7.21
CA GLY A 617 -17.54 15.07 7.16
C GLY A 617 -17.67 13.55 7.25
N TYR A 618 -16.64 12.83 7.74
CA TYR A 618 -16.63 11.37 7.80
C TYR A 618 -17.40 10.85 9.01
N ALA A 619 -18.72 10.97 8.96
CA ALA A 619 -19.64 10.67 10.05
C ALA A 619 -19.56 9.20 10.54
N ASN A 620 -19.53 8.24 9.61
CA ASN A 620 -19.42 6.81 9.93
C ASN A 620 -18.17 6.50 10.75
N THR A 621 -16.99 6.90 10.26
CA THR A 621 -15.74 6.72 11.00
C THR A 621 -15.75 7.51 12.31
N THR A 622 -16.31 8.73 12.33
CA THR A 622 -16.37 9.54 13.57
C THR A 622 -17.13 8.79 14.66
N ARG A 623 -18.30 8.22 14.33
CA ARG A 623 -19.08 7.41 15.26
C ARG A 623 -18.29 6.18 15.71
N LEU A 624 -17.74 5.43 14.76
CA LEU A 624 -17.04 4.18 15.08
C LEU A 624 -15.75 4.41 15.88
N ALA A 625 -15.02 5.49 15.63
CA ALA A 625 -13.83 5.86 16.40
C ALA A 625 -14.17 6.25 17.85
N VAL A 626 -15.33 6.87 18.08
CA VAL A 626 -15.83 7.15 19.43
C VAL A 626 -16.24 5.85 20.13
N GLU A 627 -16.98 4.98 19.45
CA GLU A 627 -17.46 3.70 20.00
C GLU A 627 -16.31 2.73 20.29
N ALA A 628 -15.34 2.61 19.38
CA ALA A 628 -14.18 1.71 19.51
C ALA A 628 -13.13 2.22 20.51
N GLY A 629 -13.15 3.52 20.82
CA GLY A 629 -12.17 4.19 21.67
C GLY A 629 -10.74 4.20 21.10
N SER A 630 -9.80 4.68 21.91
CA SER A 630 -8.38 4.77 21.52
C SER A 630 -7.80 3.38 21.24
N TRP A 631 -7.09 3.25 20.13
CA TRP A 631 -6.23 2.10 19.85
C TRP A 631 -4.99 2.22 20.72
N ALA A 632 -4.92 1.37 21.74
CA ALA A 632 -3.82 1.40 22.70
C ALA A 632 -2.55 0.82 22.06
N SER A 633 -1.41 1.42 22.38
CA SER A 633 -0.09 0.86 22.10
C SER A 633 0.09 -0.45 22.88
N TYR A 634 0.78 -1.41 22.28
CA TYR A 634 1.13 -2.70 22.83
C TYR A 634 2.07 -2.49 24.02
N ARG A 635 1.74 -3.03 25.19
CA ARG A 635 2.53 -2.92 26.44
C ARG A 635 2.85 -4.31 26.99
N GLU A 636 3.51 -4.41 28.14
CA GLU A 636 4.02 -5.67 28.73
C GLU A 636 3.01 -6.85 28.78
N LYS A 637 1.72 -6.60 29.00
CA LYS A 637 0.68 -7.67 29.00
C LYS A 637 0.05 -7.92 27.63
N GLY A 638 0.35 -7.09 26.64
CA GLY A 638 -0.11 -7.17 25.25
C GLY A 638 -1.62 -6.96 25.09
N GLN A 639 -2.01 -6.01 24.27
CA GLN A 639 -3.38 -5.95 23.74
C GLN A 639 -3.31 -5.71 22.24
N PHE A 640 -4.32 -6.20 21.53
CA PHE A 640 -4.48 -5.97 20.11
C PHE A 640 -5.83 -5.34 19.81
N ARG A 641 -5.91 -4.66 18.67
CA ARG A 641 -7.17 -4.22 18.12
C ARG A 641 -7.77 -5.34 17.27
N LEU A 642 -8.87 -5.90 17.75
CA LEU A 642 -9.69 -6.80 16.95
C LEU A 642 -10.47 -5.97 15.92
N LEU A 643 -10.08 -6.09 14.66
CA LEU A 643 -10.69 -5.45 13.51
C LEU A 643 -11.81 -6.34 12.99
N GLN A 644 -12.97 -6.15 13.60
CA GLN A 644 -14.26 -6.71 13.21
C GLN A 644 -15.32 -5.61 13.30
N TRP A 645 -16.60 -5.95 13.11
CA TRP A 645 -17.69 -5.00 13.30
C TRP A 645 -18.47 -5.26 14.61
N PRO A 646 -18.47 -4.33 15.59
CA PRO A 646 -17.58 -3.16 15.71
C PRO A 646 -16.17 -3.54 16.20
N PRO A 647 -15.14 -2.70 15.97
CA PRO A 647 -13.78 -2.98 16.37
C PRO A 647 -13.58 -2.72 17.87
N SER A 648 -12.70 -3.48 18.52
CA SER A 648 -12.50 -3.39 19.98
C SER A 648 -11.10 -3.83 20.39
N MET A 649 -10.60 -3.32 21.52
CA MET A 649 -9.37 -3.84 22.12
C MET A 649 -9.64 -5.21 22.76
N ARG A 650 -8.68 -6.11 22.65
CA ARG A 650 -8.70 -7.45 23.22
C ARG A 650 -7.34 -7.79 23.83
N ASP A 651 -7.37 -8.63 24.85
CA ASP A 651 -6.18 -9.26 25.40
C ASP A 651 -5.75 -10.41 24.48
N LEU A 652 -4.47 -10.75 24.48
CA LEU A 652 -3.95 -11.93 23.78
C LEU A 652 -4.55 -13.19 24.43
N VAL A 653 -5.05 -14.14 23.64
CA VAL A 653 -5.68 -15.37 24.16
C VAL A 653 -4.94 -16.65 23.76
N GLU A 654 -3.89 -16.52 22.94
CA GLU A 654 -3.14 -17.62 22.32
C GLU A 654 -1.84 -18.01 23.02
N LEU A 655 -1.59 -17.45 24.20
CA LEU A 655 -0.29 -17.57 24.86
C LEU A 655 0.13 -19.02 25.17
N GLU A 656 -0.83 -19.90 25.47
CA GLU A 656 -0.56 -21.32 25.73
C GLU A 656 -0.28 -22.10 24.44
N GLN A 657 -1.02 -21.81 23.37
CA GLN A 657 -0.80 -22.34 22.03
C GLN A 657 0.58 -21.97 21.53
N CYS A 658 0.97 -20.70 21.68
CA CYS A 658 2.29 -20.21 21.30
C CYS A 658 3.42 -20.87 22.09
N ARG A 659 3.25 -21.10 23.41
CA ARG A 659 4.20 -21.89 24.22
C ARG A 659 4.32 -23.33 23.73
N ALA A 660 3.20 -23.98 23.42
CA ALA A 660 3.19 -25.36 22.93
C ALA A 660 3.88 -25.51 21.56
N LEU A 661 3.83 -24.47 20.73
CA LEU A 661 4.56 -24.37 19.46
C LEU A 661 6.04 -24.00 19.61
N GLY A 662 6.52 -23.71 20.83
CA GLY A 662 7.89 -23.26 21.06
C GLY A 662 8.16 -21.81 20.64
N LEU A 663 7.10 -21.00 20.49
CA LEU A 663 7.14 -19.58 20.12
C LEU A 663 6.46 -18.71 21.19
N PRO A 664 6.85 -18.77 22.48
CA PRO A 664 6.25 -17.91 23.51
C PRO A 664 6.55 -16.42 23.26
N LEU A 665 5.96 -15.50 24.02
CA LEU A 665 6.25 -14.07 23.89
C LEU A 665 7.73 -13.76 24.04
N GLU A 666 8.43 -14.49 24.91
CA GLU A 666 9.85 -14.35 25.19
C GLU A 666 10.74 -14.99 24.11
N TYR A 667 10.19 -15.53 23.00
CA TYR A 667 10.94 -16.23 21.96
C TYR A 667 12.05 -15.39 21.31
N LEU A 668 11.91 -14.06 21.28
CA LEU A 668 12.86 -13.12 20.67
C LEU A 668 13.55 -12.19 21.69
N VAL A 669 13.49 -12.51 22.99
CA VAL A 669 14.04 -11.68 24.08
C VAL A 669 15.42 -12.14 24.51
#